data_AF-A0A830HKB5-F1
#
_entry.id   AF-A0A830HKB5-F1
#
_cell.length_a   1.000
_cell.length_b   1.000
_cell.length_c   1.000
_cell.angle_alpha   90.00
_cell.angle_beta   90.00
_cell.angle_gamma   90.00
#
_symmetry.space_group_name_H-M   'P 1'
#
loop_
_entity.id
_entity.type
_entity.pdbx_description
1 polymer ?
#
loop_
_entity_poly.entity_id
_entity_poly.type
_entity_poly.pdbx_seq_one_letter_code
_entity_poly.pdbx_strand_id
1 'polypeptide(L)'
;MFALSQSSFSASRSKASFGKGNVHCWSALVRPRKIRAIEFAKTVKGGAINVRVNVKPVNADNALITIEVADANGEDTSNLAAHWAITKEGSDDWQVPPENITLPDGSVPFGDGIATRTPLPFSIVVPTNAVGDEDEIASLVAIVVKPGGGDEEWMHADDGVPFVAPLGAHMQGSTLIKKFARMERDGDMNNFKRYCTANETVGEIIAAADEDAGMAKGGAAALFTWIRMAETRALPLYEGHNYQTKDMVHVSEVLACKVALAATRSDETGRLFRLLMGNLPRGGGGGDDIRMGILNVMRDNGIKEGHRPGIECKFIQQWHQKLHSSTTPDDVAICEAYLHFLRGSGDWNDFWWHLNEYGNLTQEDLSKMKVGWKNQDGITGPAVHLPHVHDAFVWFRGVLRQTHSGIQLDRANEFAHWVMDEGLQHEINDLLANRNEWWVPGKIVELRSRLQHSWRGQEDGYAARDALHLDIALERHFRGMIEAMDVDAMSADDVADTLRLALESGALASSGEAMCLASGLWSRINAEKNWGDARWLSVAASGLDFVALALEEEMDSLARLVSPASVEIGRAGKADESYIVNFGEECVRGHPLFVCSRLIQALQRSVRQSAGIGPWTVVGAGVNGDGTATGVPVNQLLDTLQGPAATAAVQELADGSPVVLISETLDGLEDIPPGVAAVLSKSGVDLLSHVALRARQSGALLATCSDDQYWDALVTSLTATPSPVRVTVDISTGTVDVSEGDAVAAATSSSSAKAAAGAVSLSPVDTSISSWAVAPAEYAPGVVGGKSSNLATLAQLASEISSITGVDVRVPQSIAMPFGSLERTLAMPENADASSALDEALTALDAATDNDGTLSALANAQSAVLQLQMPDGLAAEVAASAQTAGLTSLASASSDDWWPAVRQVWASKWNLRAHSSRVALGVAEADLQMAVLLMEVVPSDYAFVLHSRNPVNTDDESVLGEVVVGLGETLVGNHPGSAMRFTAAAPEQVIVAALPSKLEAMKMTESSVICRSDSNGEDLENFAGAGLYDSFMTNGVSTHTVNYANEPLLWDASFCTSLGGKLAGVAKTLEILLGAPQDIEGAVVGDVVYLLQARPQQL
;
A
#
# COMPACT_ATOMS: atom_id res chain seq x y z
N MET A 1 11.08 -6.97 52.37
CA MET A 1 10.46 -7.32 53.68
C MET A 1 9.04 -6.75 53.66
N PHE A 2 8.07 -7.55 53.18
CA PHE A 2 6.91 -8.06 53.95
C PHE A 2 6.03 -6.95 54.56
N ALA A 3 4.71 -6.86 54.36
CA ALA A 3 3.70 -7.86 53.99
C ALA A 3 2.40 -7.13 53.56
N LEU A 4 1.72 -7.59 52.50
CA LEU A 4 0.46 -8.37 52.51
C LEU A 4 -0.81 -7.62 52.99
N SER A 5 -1.77 -7.44 52.06
CA SER A 5 -3.17 -7.77 52.32
C SER A 5 -3.82 -8.37 51.07
N GLN A 6 -4.04 -9.68 51.11
CA GLN A 6 -4.97 -10.40 50.27
C GLN A 6 -6.40 -10.14 50.75
N SER A 7 -7.35 -10.01 49.82
CA SER A 7 -8.72 -10.45 50.06
C SER A 7 -9.28 -11.10 48.80
N SER A 8 -9.46 -12.41 48.92
CA SER A 8 -10.07 -13.36 48.03
C SER A 8 -11.56 -13.11 47.78
N PHE A 9 -12.02 -13.30 46.53
CA PHE A 9 -13.37 -13.80 46.25
C PHE A 9 -13.27 -14.97 45.28
N SER A 10 -13.86 -16.10 45.68
CA SER A 10 -13.84 -17.38 44.98
C SER A 10 -15.07 -17.55 44.09
N ALA A 11 -14.81 -18.03 42.87
CA ALA A 11 -15.56 -19.01 42.08
C ALA A 11 -17.08 -18.84 41.87
N SER A 12 -17.46 -18.62 40.60
CA SER A 12 -18.58 -19.33 39.98
C SER A 12 -18.23 -19.74 38.55
N ARG A 13 -18.10 -21.06 38.33
CA ARG A 13 -18.10 -21.70 37.02
C ARG A 13 -19.50 -21.56 36.41
N SER A 14 -19.60 -21.03 35.20
CA SER A 14 -20.67 -21.37 34.25
C SER A 14 -20.06 -21.67 32.89
N LYS A 15 -20.25 -22.91 32.44
CA LYS A 15 -20.02 -23.37 31.07
C LYS A 15 -20.92 -22.59 30.13
N ALA A 16 -20.37 -22.01 29.08
CA ALA A 16 -21.06 -21.76 27.83
C ALA A 16 -20.14 -22.21 26.67
N SER A 17 -20.76 -22.86 25.70
CA SER A 17 -20.22 -23.67 24.62
C SER A 17 -19.27 -22.93 23.67
N PHE A 18 -18.10 -23.53 23.43
CA PHE A 18 -17.33 -23.35 22.21
C PHE A 18 -18.06 -24.04 21.05
N GLY A 19 -18.41 -23.29 20.01
CA GLY A 19 -19.04 -23.77 18.78
C GLY A 19 -18.48 -23.04 17.56
N LYS A 20 -17.63 -23.76 16.82
CA LYS A 20 -17.30 -23.74 15.37
C LYS A 20 -17.75 -22.57 14.47
N GLY A 21 -16.82 -22.12 13.63
CA GLY A 21 -17.03 -21.45 12.31
C GLY A 21 -16.01 -20.34 12.04
N ASN A 22 -14.82 -20.65 11.48
CA ASN A 22 -14.39 -20.39 10.08
C ASN A 22 -14.52 -18.91 9.65
N VAL A 23 -13.41 -18.13 9.55
CA VAL A 23 -12.39 -18.06 8.46
C VAL A 23 -12.93 -17.43 7.17
N HIS A 24 -12.29 -16.33 6.71
CA HIS A 24 -11.92 -15.94 5.31
C HIS A 24 -11.78 -14.40 5.20
N CYS A 25 -10.89 -13.74 4.45
CA CYS A 25 -9.54 -13.98 3.88
C CYS A 25 -9.18 -12.66 3.13
N TRP A 26 -7.96 -12.15 3.25
CA TRP A 26 -7.27 -11.36 2.21
C TRP A 26 -6.54 -12.41 1.34
N SER A 27 -6.61 -12.44 -0.01
CA SER A 27 -5.97 -11.50 -0.94
C SER A 27 -6.40 -11.77 -2.40
N ALA A 28 -6.30 -10.77 -3.27
CA ALA A 28 -5.90 -10.92 -4.68
C ALA A 28 -5.65 -9.53 -5.34
N LEU A 29 -4.38 -9.25 -5.62
CA LEU A 29 -3.91 -8.30 -6.63
C LEU A 29 -4.18 -8.89 -8.05
N VAL A 30 -4.69 -8.01 -8.92
CA VAL A 30 -4.81 -8.06 -10.39
C VAL A 30 -4.95 -9.44 -11.06
N ARG A 31 -6.16 -9.99 -11.02
CA ARG A 31 -6.85 -10.56 -12.19
C ARG A 31 -7.97 -9.58 -12.56
N PRO A 32 -8.52 -9.52 -13.79
CA PRO A 32 -9.85 -8.92 -13.98
C PRO A 32 -10.77 -9.65 -12.99
N ARG A 33 -11.20 -8.93 -11.93
CA ARG A 33 -11.94 -9.55 -10.84
C ARG A 33 -13.23 -10.09 -11.45
N LYS A 34 -13.37 -11.42 -11.46
CA LYS A 34 -14.64 -12.10 -11.69
C LYS A 34 -15.69 -11.41 -10.81
N ILE A 35 -16.71 -10.81 -11.43
CA ILE A 35 -17.93 -10.37 -10.75
C ILE A 35 -18.36 -11.55 -9.85
N ARG A 36 -18.43 -11.42 -8.52
CA ARG A 36 -18.94 -12.56 -7.73
C ARG A 36 -20.40 -12.80 -8.12
N ALA A 37 -20.87 -14.05 -8.04
CA ALA A 37 -22.29 -14.33 -8.27
C ALA A 37 -23.14 -13.47 -7.34
N ILE A 38 -23.81 -12.44 -7.86
CA ILE A 38 -24.69 -11.59 -7.04
C ILE A 38 -26.06 -12.27 -7.05
N GLU A 39 -26.48 -12.77 -5.89
CA GLU A 39 -27.81 -13.31 -5.66
C GLU A 39 -28.58 -12.35 -4.74
N PHE A 40 -29.70 -11.83 -5.22
CA PHE A 40 -30.67 -11.15 -4.35
C PHE A 40 -32.07 -11.66 -4.66
N ALA A 41 -32.84 -11.87 -3.59
CA ALA A 41 -34.25 -12.18 -3.65
C ALA A 41 -35.04 -10.90 -3.31
N LYS A 42 -35.97 -10.49 -4.19
CA LYS A 42 -36.91 -9.40 -3.90
C LYS A 42 -38.33 -9.95 -3.84
N THR A 43 -39.07 -9.53 -2.82
CA THR A 43 -40.52 -9.73 -2.70
C THR A 43 -41.25 -8.65 -3.48
N VAL A 44 -42.30 -9.04 -4.20
CA VAL A 44 -42.99 -8.19 -5.15
C VAL A 44 -44.39 -7.82 -4.62
N LYS A 45 -44.74 -6.54 -4.67
CA LYS A 45 -46.01 -5.99 -4.19
C LYS A 45 -47.18 -6.52 -5.02
N GLY A 46 -48.14 -7.18 -4.36
CA GLY A 46 -49.39 -7.65 -4.97
C GLY A 46 -49.57 -9.17 -5.03
N GLY A 47 -48.50 -9.96 -4.84
CA GLY A 47 -48.56 -11.42 -4.76
C GLY A 47 -47.38 -11.95 -3.94
N ALA A 48 -47.54 -13.04 -3.20
CA ALA A 48 -46.50 -13.60 -2.33
C ALA A 48 -45.36 -14.30 -3.11
N ILE A 49 -44.90 -13.70 -4.21
CA ILE A 49 -43.93 -14.24 -5.16
C ILE A 49 -42.55 -13.63 -4.86
N ASN A 50 -41.56 -14.50 -4.66
CA ASN A 50 -40.17 -14.11 -4.51
C ASN A 50 -39.44 -14.37 -5.82
N VAL A 51 -38.79 -13.34 -6.37
CA VAL A 51 -37.98 -13.43 -7.58
C VAL A 51 -36.51 -13.44 -7.17
N ARG A 52 -35.75 -14.40 -7.70
CA ARG A 52 -34.30 -14.47 -7.54
C ARG A 52 -33.64 -14.01 -8.83
N VAL A 53 -32.66 -13.11 -8.68
CA VAL A 53 -31.81 -12.66 -9.77
C VAL A 53 -30.37 -13.08 -9.44
N ASN A 54 -29.74 -13.78 -10.37
CA ASN A 54 -28.37 -14.26 -10.26
C ASN A 54 -27.53 -13.63 -11.37
N VAL A 55 -26.46 -12.91 -11.03
CA VAL A 55 -25.50 -12.38 -12.02
C VAL A 55 -24.19 -13.12 -11.88
N LYS A 56 -23.79 -13.91 -12.88
CA LYS A 56 -22.55 -14.70 -12.90
C LYS A 56 -21.64 -14.26 -14.05
N PRO A 57 -20.36 -13.90 -13.84
CA PRO A 57 -19.46 -13.60 -14.94
C PRO A 57 -19.20 -14.86 -15.76
N VAL A 58 -19.20 -14.70 -17.08
CA VAL A 58 -18.85 -15.77 -18.03
C VAL A 58 -17.37 -15.65 -18.39
N ASN A 59 -16.87 -14.43 -18.63
CA ASN A 59 -15.47 -14.09 -18.88
C ASN A 59 -15.21 -12.60 -18.52
N ALA A 60 -14.08 -12.02 -18.92
CA ALA A 60 -13.73 -10.63 -18.61
C ALA A 60 -14.69 -9.59 -19.22
N ASP A 61 -15.38 -9.96 -20.31
CA ASP A 61 -16.19 -9.05 -21.11
C ASP A 61 -17.68 -9.42 -21.12
N ASN A 62 -18.12 -10.43 -20.36
CA ASN A 62 -19.51 -10.91 -20.37
C ASN A 62 -19.98 -11.44 -19.01
N ALA A 63 -21.25 -11.20 -18.70
CA ALA A 63 -21.94 -11.75 -17.54
C ALA A 63 -23.27 -12.43 -17.93
N LEU A 64 -23.54 -13.57 -17.32
CA LEU A 64 -24.79 -14.32 -17.38
C LEU A 64 -25.73 -13.84 -16.27
N ILE A 65 -26.87 -13.27 -16.65
CA ILE A 65 -27.96 -12.93 -15.74
C ILE A 65 -29.03 -14.02 -15.84
N THR A 66 -29.42 -14.59 -14.71
CA THR A 66 -30.55 -15.52 -14.59
C THR A 66 -31.62 -14.89 -13.71
N ILE A 67 -32.87 -14.84 -14.19
CA ILE A 67 -34.03 -14.36 -13.43
C ILE A 67 -35.03 -15.49 -13.31
N GLU A 68 -35.35 -15.90 -12.09
CA GLU A 68 -36.24 -17.01 -11.80
C GLU A 68 -37.19 -16.73 -10.62
N VAL A 69 -38.30 -17.47 -10.56
CA VAL A 69 -39.20 -17.45 -9.41
C VAL A 69 -38.66 -18.39 -8.34
N ALA A 70 -38.23 -17.83 -7.22
CA ALA A 70 -37.61 -18.57 -6.12
C ALA A 70 -38.63 -19.26 -5.22
N ASP A 71 -39.78 -18.61 -4.97
CA ASP A 71 -40.91 -19.14 -4.22
C ASP A 71 -42.19 -18.44 -4.70
N ALA A 72 -43.28 -19.20 -4.82
CA ALA A 72 -44.57 -18.71 -5.28
C ALA A 72 -45.62 -18.63 -4.15
N ASN A 73 -45.36 -19.17 -2.95
CA ASN A 73 -46.29 -19.17 -1.80
C ASN A 73 -47.78 -19.44 -2.13
N GLY A 74 -48.06 -20.31 -3.11
CA GLY A 74 -49.41 -20.70 -3.53
C GLY A 74 -50.01 -19.92 -4.71
N GLU A 75 -49.27 -18.99 -5.31
CA GLU A 75 -49.62 -18.27 -6.54
C GLU A 75 -49.40 -19.11 -7.81
N ASP A 76 -50.24 -18.92 -8.83
CA ASP A 76 -50.06 -19.51 -10.15
C ASP A 76 -49.01 -18.73 -10.96
N THR A 77 -47.87 -19.37 -11.22
CA THR A 77 -46.70 -18.81 -11.91
C THR A 77 -46.63 -19.16 -13.40
N SER A 78 -47.60 -19.90 -13.94
CA SER A 78 -47.56 -20.49 -15.29
C SER A 78 -47.56 -19.46 -16.43
N ASN A 79 -47.82 -18.18 -16.13
CA ASN A 79 -47.93 -17.10 -17.10
C ASN A 79 -47.26 -15.81 -16.60
N LEU A 80 -46.09 -15.91 -15.98
CA LEU A 80 -45.29 -14.73 -15.58
C LEU A 80 -44.26 -14.39 -16.66
N ALA A 81 -44.06 -13.09 -16.88
CA ALA A 81 -43.01 -12.57 -17.73
C ALA A 81 -42.27 -11.43 -17.03
N ALA A 82 -41.01 -11.20 -17.38
CA ALA A 82 -40.29 -9.99 -17.05
C ALA A 82 -40.47 -8.96 -18.16
N HIS A 83 -40.85 -7.75 -17.81
CA HIS A 83 -40.73 -6.57 -18.64
C HIS A 83 -39.44 -5.85 -18.27
N TRP A 84 -38.46 -5.83 -19.17
CA TRP A 84 -37.09 -5.47 -18.82
C TRP A 84 -36.38 -4.67 -19.91
N ALA A 85 -35.37 -3.93 -19.48
CA ALA A 85 -34.51 -3.10 -20.31
C ALA A 85 -33.07 -3.15 -19.77
N ILE A 86 -32.14 -2.55 -20.50
CA ILE A 86 -30.81 -2.25 -19.99
C ILE A 86 -30.69 -0.76 -19.68
N THR A 87 -29.74 -0.42 -18.81
CA THR A 87 -29.29 0.95 -18.58
C THR A 87 -27.80 1.05 -18.92
N LYS A 88 -27.37 2.23 -19.38
CA LYS A 88 -25.96 2.53 -19.66
C LYS A 88 -25.30 3.19 -18.45
N GLU A 89 -23.97 3.12 -18.34
CA GLU A 89 -23.24 3.77 -17.27
C GLU A 89 -23.52 5.28 -17.27
N GLY A 90 -24.04 5.80 -16.15
CA GLY A 90 -24.40 7.22 -16.01
C GLY A 90 -25.81 7.61 -16.50
N SER A 91 -26.64 6.67 -16.98
CA SER A 91 -28.05 6.94 -17.32
C SER A 91 -29.01 5.98 -16.61
N ASP A 92 -30.14 6.51 -16.13
CA ASP A 92 -31.28 5.73 -15.61
C ASP A 92 -32.32 5.45 -16.72
N ASP A 93 -32.07 5.91 -17.95
CA ASP A 93 -32.97 5.71 -19.07
C ASP A 93 -32.98 4.24 -19.50
N TRP A 94 -34.18 3.69 -19.59
CA TRP A 94 -34.38 2.34 -20.09
C TRP A 94 -34.11 2.31 -21.59
N GLN A 95 -33.37 1.30 -22.04
CA GLN A 95 -33.10 1.07 -23.44
C GLN A 95 -33.29 -0.41 -23.77
N VAL A 96 -33.75 -0.68 -25.00
CA VAL A 96 -33.77 -2.04 -25.50
C VAL A 96 -32.34 -2.59 -25.59
N PRO A 97 -32.13 -3.90 -25.36
CA PRO A 97 -30.83 -4.53 -25.50
C PRO A 97 -30.27 -4.30 -26.93
N PRO A 98 -28.98 -3.95 -27.11
CA PRO A 98 -28.39 -3.79 -28.43
C PRO A 98 -28.42 -5.08 -29.23
N GLU A 99 -28.37 -4.96 -30.57
CA GLU A 99 -28.56 -6.08 -31.51
C GLU A 99 -27.52 -7.21 -31.35
N ASN A 100 -26.39 -6.94 -30.71
CA ASN A 100 -25.34 -7.92 -30.43
C ASN A 100 -25.65 -8.82 -29.22
N ILE A 101 -26.72 -8.56 -28.47
CA ILE A 101 -27.19 -9.42 -27.37
C ILE A 101 -28.20 -10.41 -27.91
N THR A 102 -27.92 -11.71 -27.72
CA THR A 102 -28.88 -12.77 -28.08
C THR A 102 -29.99 -12.81 -27.05
N LEU A 103 -31.22 -12.46 -27.46
CA LEU A 103 -32.38 -12.45 -26.57
C LEU A 103 -32.82 -13.89 -26.20
N PRO A 104 -33.34 -14.12 -24.97
CA PRO A 104 -33.87 -15.41 -24.57
C PRO A 104 -35.09 -15.85 -25.39
N ASP A 105 -35.30 -17.16 -25.51
CA ASP A 105 -36.43 -17.74 -26.24
C ASP A 105 -37.79 -17.21 -25.73
N GLY A 106 -38.67 -16.84 -26.66
CA GLY A 106 -39.98 -16.26 -26.35
C GLY A 106 -39.96 -14.77 -26.02
N SER A 107 -38.81 -14.09 -26.15
CA SER A 107 -38.72 -12.64 -25.99
C SER A 107 -39.45 -11.89 -27.11
N VAL A 108 -40.28 -10.92 -26.75
CA VAL A 108 -41.01 -10.05 -27.69
C VAL A 108 -40.80 -8.57 -27.34
N PRO A 109 -40.50 -7.68 -28.32
CA PRO A 109 -40.47 -6.25 -28.07
C PRO A 109 -41.83 -5.79 -27.55
N PHE A 110 -41.85 -4.96 -26.50
CA PHE A 110 -43.13 -4.48 -25.95
C PHE A 110 -43.84 -3.48 -26.89
N GLY A 111 -43.08 -2.84 -27.79
CA GLY A 111 -43.60 -1.90 -28.78
C GLY A 111 -43.48 -0.41 -28.38
N ASP A 112 -42.89 -0.13 -27.22
CA ASP A 112 -42.55 1.22 -26.73
C ASP A 112 -41.17 1.70 -27.23
N GLY A 113 -40.36 0.80 -27.77
CA GLY A 113 -38.98 1.08 -28.19
C GLY A 113 -37.98 1.17 -27.03
N ILE A 114 -38.40 0.78 -25.82
CA ILE A 114 -37.66 1.01 -24.56
C ILE A 114 -37.43 -0.30 -23.80
N ALA A 115 -38.33 -1.28 -23.91
CA ALA A 115 -38.25 -2.53 -23.15
C ALA A 115 -38.67 -3.79 -23.95
N THR A 116 -38.19 -4.94 -23.47
CA THR A 116 -38.47 -6.27 -23.99
C THR A 116 -39.26 -7.09 -22.97
N ARG A 117 -40.14 -7.97 -23.45
CA ARG A 117 -40.84 -8.93 -22.60
C ARG A 117 -40.31 -10.33 -22.79
N THR A 118 -40.00 -11.01 -21.70
CA THR A 118 -39.47 -12.38 -21.72
C THR A 118 -40.19 -13.24 -20.68
N PRO A 119 -40.73 -14.43 -21.03
CA PRO A 119 -41.30 -15.36 -20.05
C PRO A 119 -40.31 -15.74 -18.96
N LEU A 120 -40.76 -15.85 -17.71
CA LEU A 120 -39.93 -16.34 -16.61
C LEU A 120 -40.00 -17.88 -16.49
N PRO A 121 -38.91 -18.55 -16.09
CA PRO A 121 -37.56 -18.02 -15.88
C PRO A 121 -36.79 -17.84 -17.20
N PHE A 122 -35.79 -16.96 -17.21
CA PHE A 122 -34.86 -16.86 -18.34
C PHE A 122 -33.43 -16.60 -17.89
N SER A 123 -32.48 -16.86 -18.79
CA SER A 123 -31.09 -16.45 -18.64
C SER A 123 -30.62 -15.72 -19.89
N ILE A 124 -29.77 -14.72 -19.70
CA ILE A 124 -29.23 -13.88 -20.78
C ILE A 124 -27.76 -13.59 -20.52
N VAL A 125 -26.93 -13.64 -21.56
CA VAL A 125 -25.53 -13.20 -21.50
C VAL A 125 -25.47 -11.76 -22.00
N VAL A 126 -24.94 -10.87 -21.17
CA VAL A 126 -24.79 -9.45 -21.47
C VAL A 126 -23.31 -9.08 -21.43
N PRO A 127 -22.78 -8.40 -22.46
CA PRO A 127 -21.39 -7.93 -22.44
C PRO A 127 -21.19 -6.88 -21.35
N THR A 128 -20.09 -6.99 -20.60
CA THR A 128 -19.71 -6.08 -19.51
C THR A 128 -18.75 -4.97 -19.96
N ASN A 129 -18.12 -5.11 -21.14
CA ASN A 129 -17.31 -4.09 -21.80
C ASN A 129 -17.80 -3.95 -23.26
N ALA A 130 -18.02 -2.73 -23.75
CA ALA A 130 -18.43 -2.53 -25.14
C ALA A 130 -17.22 -2.41 -26.08
N VAL A 131 -17.24 -3.12 -27.20
CA VAL A 131 -16.30 -2.94 -28.32
C VAL A 131 -16.85 -1.82 -29.21
N GLY A 132 -16.25 -0.62 -29.15
CA GLY A 132 -16.58 0.54 -29.98
C GLY A 132 -17.16 1.72 -29.17
N ASP A 133 -17.03 2.93 -29.72
CA ASP A 133 -17.29 4.28 -29.16
C ASP A 133 -18.72 4.58 -28.57
N GLU A 134 -19.39 3.62 -27.92
CA GLU A 134 -20.66 3.85 -27.21
C GLU A 134 -20.66 3.28 -25.77
N ASP A 135 -21.21 4.05 -24.82
CA ASP A 135 -21.12 3.84 -23.36
C ASP A 135 -21.52 2.41 -22.87
N GLU A 136 -20.78 1.90 -21.87
CA GLU A 136 -20.91 0.58 -21.25
C GLU A 136 -22.31 0.30 -20.66
N ILE A 137 -22.76 -0.97 -20.71
CA ILE A 137 -24.02 -1.40 -20.09
C ILE A 137 -23.81 -1.54 -18.58
N ALA A 138 -24.52 -0.73 -17.78
CA ALA A 138 -24.35 -0.69 -16.33
C ALA A 138 -25.29 -1.65 -15.57
N SER A 139 -26.50 -1.90 -16.07
CA SER A 139 -27.41 -2.84 -15.43
C SER A 139 -28.53 -3.34 -16.35
N LEU A 140 -29.13 -4.46 -15.97
CA LEU A 140 -30.42 -4.93 -16.47
C LEU A 140 -31.49 -4.59 -15.42
N VAL A 141 -32.53 -3.88 -15.84
CA VAL A 141 -33.65 -3.47 -14.99
C VAL A 141 -34.92 -4.17 -15.43
N ALA A 142 -35.71 -4.66 -14.48
CA ALA A 142 -36.86 -5.50 -14.80
C ALA A 142 -38.02 -5.36 -13.80
N ILE A 143 -39.22 -5.61 -14.28
CA ILE A 143 -40.48 -5.66 -13.51
C ILE A 143 -41.21 -6.95 -13.88
N VAL A 144 -41.81 -7.64 -12.89
CA VAL A 144 -42.61 -8.84 -13.17
C VAL A 144 -44.00 -8.43 -13.61
N VAL A 145 -44.49 -9.05 -14.68
CA VAL A 145 -45.83 -8.85 -15.21
C VAL A 145 -46.55 -10.18 -15.38
N LYS A 146 -47.85 -10.18 -15.10
CA LYS A 146 -48.75 -11.33 -15.35
C LYS A 146 -49.72 -10.95 -16.47
N PRO A 147 -49.54 -11.45 -17.70
CA PRO A 147 -50.41 -11.09 -18.82
C PRO A 147 -51.81 -11.73 -18.64
N GLY A 148 -52.85 -10.90 -18.52
CA GLY A 148 -54.25 -11.32 -18.54
C GLY A 148 -54.95 -10.67 -19.74
N GLY A 149 -55.89 -11.36 -20.40
CA GLY A 149 -56.52 -10.91 -21.66
C GLY A 149 -57.44 -9.68 -21.59
N GLY A 150 -57.14 -8.69 -20.75
CA GLY A 150 -57.86 -7.42 -20.66
C GLY A 150 -57.13 -6.36 -19.82
N ASP A 151 -56.63 -6.72 -18.64
CA ASP A 151 -55.81 -5.85 -17.76
C ASP A 151 -54.58 -6.65 -17.30
N GLU A 152 -53.39 -6.11 -17.54
CA GLU A 152 -52.12 -6.73 -17.13
C GLU A 152 -51.76 -6.31 -15.71
N GLU A 153 -51.35 -7.27 -14.89
CA GLU A 153 -50.91 -7.00 -13.53
C GLU A 153 -49.41 -6.76 -13.49
N TRP A 154 -49.02 -5.57 -13.02
CA TRP A 154 -47.62 -5.15 -12.88
C TRP A 154 -47.20 -5.25 -11.42
N MET A 155 -46.23 -6.12 -11.16
CA MET A 155 -45.77 -6.44 -9.83
C MET A 155 -44.38 -5.80 -9.65
N HIS A 156 -44.32 -4.71 -8.87
CA HIS A 156 -43.09 -4.00 -8.50
C HIS A 156 -42.48 -4.56 -7.22
N ALA A 157 -41.20 -4.37 -6.96
CA ALA A 157 -40.66 -4.69 -5.64
C ALA A 157 -41.37 -3.89 -4.53
N ASP A 158 -41.28 -4.36 -3.28
CA ASP A 158 -41.97 -3.74 -2.12
C ASP A 158 -41.62 -2.25 -1.93
N ASP A 159 -40.40 -1.85 -2.32
CA ASP A 159 -39.87 -0.48 -2.34
C ASP A 159 -40.42 0.39 -3.49
N GLY A 160 -41.19 -0.18 -4.42
CA GLY A 160 -41.77 0.49 -5.58
C GLY A 160 -40.82 0.61 -6.77
N VAL A 161 -39.62 0.03 -6.69
CA VAL A 161 -38.55 0.14 -7.70
C VAL A 161 -38.47 -1.15 -8.53
N PRO A 162 -38.07 -1.09 -9.82
CA PRO A 162 -37.68 -2.27 -10.59
C PRO A 162 -36.56 -3.06 -9.89
N PHE A 163 -36.46 -4.36 -10.14
CA PHE A 163 -35.28 -5.12 -9.71
C PHE A 163 -34.14 -4.90 -10.71
N VAL A 164 -32.92 -4.75 -10.19
CA VAL A 164 -31.75 -4.28 -10.95
C VAL A 164 -30.63 -5.31 -10.83
N ALA A 165 -30.18 -5.86 -11.94
CA ALA A 165 -29.00 -6.71 -12.07
C ALA A 165 -27.82 -5.86 -12.57
N PRO A 166 -26.89 -5.42 -11.69
CA PRO A 166 -25.75 -4.61 -12.11
C PRO A 166 -24.76 -5.44 -12.94
N LEU A 167 -24.16 -4.80 -13.94
CA LEU A 167 -23.19 -5.36 -14.88
C LEU A 167 -21.92 -4.47 -14.84
N GLY A 168 -20.78 -5.03 -14.39
CA GLY A 168 -19.50 -4.31 -14.38
C GLY A 168 -18.57 -4.69 -13.21
N ALA A 169 -17.29 -4.94 -13.53
CA ALA A 169 -16.20 -5.18 -12.59
C ALA A 169 -15.33 -3.91 -12.43
N HIS A 170 -15.79 -2.94 -11.65
CA HIS A 170 -14.93 -1.90 -11.08
C HIS A 170 -15.26 -1.75 -9.58
N MET A 171 -14.23 -1.97 -8.75
CA MET A 171 -14.33 -2.05 -7.29
C MET A 171 -14.92 -0.78 -6.66
N GLN A 172 -15.78 -0.96 -5.66
CA GLN A 172 -16.62 0.05 -5.00
C GLN A 172 -15.89 1.14 -4.16
N GLY A 173 -14.65 1.51 -4.50
CA GLY A 173 -14.12 2.87 -4.29
C GLY A 173 -14.30 3.76 -5.53
N SER A 174 -14.23 3.18 -6.74
CA SER A 174 -14.37 3.90 -8.00
C SER A 174 -15.78 4.42 -8.24
N THR A 175 -16.82 3.76 -7.70
CA THR A 175 -18.21 4.20 -7.89
C THR A 175 -18.47 5.55 -7.20
N LEU A 176 -17.94 5.75 -5.99
CA LEU A 176 -18.04 7.05 -5.30
C LEU A 176 -17.16 8.11 -5.94
N ILE A 177 -15.95 7.75 -6.40
CA ILE A 177 -15.10 8.64 -7.18
C ILE A 177 -15.82 9.11 -8.45
N LYS A 178 -16.39 8.18 -9.23
CA LYS A 178 -17.19 8.47 -10.44
C LYS A 178 -18.44 9.30 -10.10
N LYS A 179 -19.13 9.01 -8.99
CA LYS A 179 -20.28 9.81 -8.50
C LYS A 179 -19.86 11.26 -8.25
N PHE A 180 -18.81 11.49 -7.48
CA PHE A 180 -18.33 12.83 -7.18
C PHE A 180 -17.80 13.54 -8.43
N ALA A 181 -17.03 12.86 -9.27
CA ALA A 181 -16.54 13.41 -10.54
C ALA A 181 -17.68 13.81 -11.47
N ARG A 182 -18.73 12.99 -11.60
CA ARG A 182 -19.93 13.35 -12.38
C ARG A 182 -20.60 14.60 -11.82
N MET A 183 -20.80 14.66 -10.51
CA MET A 183 -21.41 15.83 -9.86
C MET A 183 -20.62 17.11 -10.15
N GLU A 184 -19.30 17.05 -10.12
CA GLU A 184 -18.44 18.20 -10.47
C GLU A 184 -18.51 18.55 -11.97
N ARG A 185 -18.58 17.54 -12.85
CA ARG A 185 -18.65 17.73 -14.31
C ARG A 185 -19.96 18.37 -14.77
N ASP A 186 -21.08 17.95 -14.19
CA ASP A 186 -22.43 18.36 -14.59
C ASP A 186 -22.71 19.84 -14.29
N GLY A 187 -21.83 20.49 -13.50
CA GLY A 187 -21.75 21.96 -13.40
C GLY A 187 -22.95 22.58 -12.69
N ASP A 188 -23.10 22.29 -11.40
CA ASP A 188 -24.03 22.98 -10.48
C ASP A 188 -23.65 22.67 -9.02
N MET A 189 -22.37 22.82 -8.66
CA MET A 189 -21.84 22.40 -7.36
C MET A 189 -21.35 23.56 -6.48
N ASN A 190 -21.94 23.67 -5.29
CA ASN A 190 -21.43 24.51 -4.20
C ASN A 190 -21.12 23.66 -2.97
N ASN A 191 -20.49 24.31 -1.98
CA ASN A 191 -20.10 23.63 -0.75
C ASN A 191 -21.31 23.04 0.02
N PHE A 192 -22.49 23.67 -0.06
CA PHE A 192 -23.69 23.17 0.62
C PHE A 192 -24.14 21.83 0.04
N LYS A 193 -24.21 21.71 -1.30
CA LYS A 193 -24.54 20.44 -1.96
C LYS A 193 -23.50 19.36 -1.65
N ARG A 194 -22.21 19.71 -1.63
CA ARG A 194 -21.15 18.76 -1.22
C ARG A 194 -21.38 18.23 0.19
N TYR A 195 -21.71 19.11 1.13
CA TYR A 195 -21.96 18.72 2.52
C TYR A 195 -23.23 17.87 2.68
N CYS A 196 -24.30 18.18 1.93
CA CYS A 196 -25.50 17.35 1.89
C CYS A 196 -25.20 15.93 1.38
N THR A 197 -24.49 15.82 0.25
CA THR A 197 -24.12 14.52 -0.32
C THR A 197 -23.12 13.78 0.56
N ALA A 198 -22.15 14.47 1.14
CA ALA A 198 -21.22 13.90 2.12
C ALA A 198 -21.97 13.29 3.31
N ASN A 199 -22.97 14.00 3.83
CA ASN A 199 -23.78 13.55 4.97
C ASN A 199 -24.56 12.26 4.68
N GLU A 200 -24.98 12.04 3.43
CA GLU A 200 -25.60 10.80 2.98
C GLU A 200 -24.54 9.70 2.82
N THR A 201 -23.46 10.00 2.11
CA THR A 201 -22.42 9.02 1.76
C THR A 201 -21.61 8.54 2.96
N VAL A 202 -21.46 9.31 4.05
CA VAL A 202 -20.89 8.80 5.31
C VAL A 202 -21.67 7.58 5.80
N GLY A 203 -23.01 7.60 5.71
CA GLY A 203 -23.84 6.46 6.08
C GLY A 203 -23.62 5.24 5.20
N GLU A 204 -23.50 5.45 3.88
CA GLU A 204 -23.18 4.41 2.89
C GLU A 204 -21.83 3.74 3.19
N ILE A 205 -20.80 4.55 3.48
CA ILE A 205 -19.45 4.07 3.78
C ILE A 205 -19.41 3.30 5.10
N ILE A 206 -20.12 3.74 6.12
CA ILE A 206 -20.17 3.05 7.41
C ILE A 206 -20.92 1.71 7.27
N ALA A 207 -22.05 1.69 6.57
CA ALA A 207 -22.80 0.45 6.32
C ALA A 207 -21.96 -0.57 5.53
N ALA A 208 -21.18 -0.09 4.57
CA ALA A 208 -20.22 -0.88 3.81
C ALA A 208 -19.11 -1.52 4.67
N ALA A 209 -18.72 -0.89 5.79
CA ALA A 209 -17.55 -1.29 6.58
C ALA A 209 -17.73 -2.66 7.26
N ASP A 210 -18.97 -3.10 7.49
CA ASP A 210 -19.27 -4.41 8.09
C ASP A 210 -19.29 -5.53 7.02
N GLU A 211 -19.38 -5.18 5.74
CA GLU A 211 -19.48 -6.12 4.61
C GLU A 211 -18.17 -6.21 3.80
N ASP A 212 -17.50 -5.08 3.59
CA ASP A 212 -16.22 -4.97 2.85
C ASP A 212 -15.39 -3.77 3.36
N ALA A 213 -14.39 -4.07 4.19
CA ALA A 213 -13.47 -3.06 4.74
C ALA A 213 -12.64 -2.32 3.67
N GLY A 214 -12.36 -2.97 2.53
CA GLY A 214 -11.65 -2.36 1.41
C GLY A 214 -12.50 -1.30 0.71
N MET A 215 -13.78 -1.59 0.51
CA MET A 215 -14.78 -0.65 0.00
C MET A 215 -14.91 0.57 0.90
N ALA A 216 -15.12 0.36 2.20
CA ALA A 216 -15.28 1.46 3.16
C ALA A 216 -14.05 2.37 3.21
N LYS A 217 -12.84 1.78 3.16
CA LYS A 217 -11.58 2.54 3.07
C LYS A 217 -11.51 3.40 1.80
N GLY A 218 -11.79 2.82 0.62
CA GLY A 218 -11.78 3.55 -0.66
C GLY A 218 -12.81 4.67 -0.71
N GLY A 219 -14.01 4.43 -0.18
CA GLY A 219 -15.06 5.43 -0.08
C GLY A 219 -14.72 6.59 0.84
N ALA A 220 -14.14 6.30 2.02
CA ALA A 220 -13.67 7.34 2.95
C ALA A 220 -12.55 8.18 2.34
N ALA A 221 -11.62 7.57 1.60
CA ALA A 221 -10.54 8.27 0.90
C ALA A 221 -11.08 9.19 -0.21
N ALA A 222 -12.06 8.72 -1.00
CA ALA A 222 -12.72 9.53 -2.01
C ALA A 222 -13.46 10.73 -1.40
N LEU A 223 -14.18 10.52 -0.30
CA LEU A 223 -14.91 11.59 0.38
C LEU A 223 -13.95 12.61 1.01
N PHE A 224 -12.90 12.14 1.69
CA PHE A 224 -11.83 13.00 2.20
C PHE A 224 -11.24 13.88 1.10
N THR A 225 -10.89 13.26 -0.03
CA THR A 225 -10.31 13.95 -1.19
C THR A 225 -11.24 15.02 -1.72
N TRP A 226 -12.52 14.68 -1.93
CA TRP A 226 -13.51 15.60 -2.47
C TRP A 226 -13.72 16.84 -1.59
N ILE A 227 -13.89 16.64 -0.28
CA ILE A 227 -14.08 17.75 0.66
C ILE A 227 -12.80 18.57 0.80
N ARG A 228 -11.63 17.92 0.91
CA ARG A 228 -10.35 18.63 1.00
C ARG A 228 -10.12 19.53 -0.22
N MET A 229 -10.38 19.04 -1.43
CA MET A 229 -10.24 19.84 -2.66
C MET A 229 -11.19 21.05 -2.69
N ALA A 230 -12.39 20.93 -2.11
CA ALA A 230 -13.27 22.07 -1.95
C ALA A 230 -12.71 23.09 -0.95
N GLU A 231 -12.26 22.64 0.22
CA GLU A 231 -11.74 23.51 1.29
C GLU A 231 -10.40 24.18 0.93
N THR A 232 -9.58 23.56 0.08
CA THR A 232 -8.37 24.18 -0.51
C THR A 232 -8.67 25.06 -1.72
N ARG A 233 -9.94 25.18 -2.13
CA ARG A 233 -10.43 25.95 -3.29
C ARG A 233 -9.96 25.42 -4.65
N ALA A 234 -9.50 24.17 -4.71
CA ALA A 234 -9.28 23.48 -5.98
C ALA A 234 -10.61 23.18 -6.70
N LEU A 235 -11.72 23.13 -5.97
CA LEU A 235 -13.09 23.04 -6.49
C LEU A 235 -13.89 24.32 -6.18
N PRO A 236 -14.85 24.72 -7.04
CA PRO A 236 -15.60 25.94 -6.87
C PRO A 236 -16.55 25.89 -5.66
N LEU A 237 -16.56 26.93 -4.84
CA LEU A 237 -17.42 27.00 -3.64
C LEU A 237 -18.82 27.60 -3.89
N TYR A 238 -18.99 28.34 -4.99
CA TYR A 238 -20.08 29.31 -5.17
C TYR A 238 -21.09 28.99 -6.28
N GLU A 239 -20.93 27.89 -7.01
CA GLU A 239 -21.78 27.61 -8.17
C GLU A 239 -23.17 27.11 -7.76
N GLY A 240 -24.18 27.44 -8.57
CA GLY A 240 -25.53 26.92 -8.37
C GLY A 240 -26.49 27.77 -7.54
N HIS A 241 -27.55 27.13 -7.04
CA HIS A 241 -28.65 27.80 -6.34
C HIS A 241 -28.29 28.29 -4.93
N ASN A 242 -28.96 29.37 -4.50
CA ASN A 242 -28.82 29.96 -3.16
C ASN A 242 -29.30 29.00 -2.05
N TYR A 243 -28.68 29.09 -0.87
CA TYR A 243 -29.08 28.37 0.34
C TYR A 243 -29.10 29.33 1.54
N GLN A 244 -29.85 29.00 2.60
CA GLN A 244 -29.85 29.86 3.80
C GLN A 244 -28.67 29.50 4.71
N THR A 245 -28.11 30.50 5.38
CA THR A 245 -26.98 30.29 6.31
C THR A 245 -27.29 29.28 7.41
N LYS A 246 -28.54 29.26 7.93
CA LYS A 246 -28.99 28.27 8.90
C LYS A 246 -28.94 26.83 8.36
N ASP A 247 -29.18 26.64 7.06
CA ASP A 247 -29.18 25.32 6.43
C ASP A 247 -27.75 24.80 6.33
N MET A 248 -26.81 25.68 5.95
CA MET A 248 -25.37 25.37 5.98
C MET A 248 -24.89 25.00 7.39
N VAL A 249 -25.27 25.79 8.41
CA VAL A 249 -24.89 25.52 9.81
C VAL A 249 -25.44 24.18 10.28
N HIS A 250 -26.69 23.86 9.92
CA HIS A 250 -27.32 22.59 10.28
C HIS A 250 -26.67 21.39 9.58
N VAL A 251 -26.46 21.44 8.26
CA VAL A 251 -25.82 20.32 7.55
C VAL A 251 -24.38 20.11 8.03
N SER A 252 -23.64 21.19 8.28
CA SER A 252 -22.29 21.12 8.84
C SER A 252 -22.27 20.45 10.21
N GLU A 253 -23.22 20.81 11.08
CA GLU A 253 -23.36 20.18 12.40
C GLU A 253 -23.64 18.68 12.30
N VAL A 254 -24.62 18.29 11.49
CA VAL A 254 -25.01 16.88 11.35
C VAL A 254 -23.87 16.08 10.71
N LEU A 255 -23.25 16.61 9.66
CA LEU A 255 -22.11 15.98 8.99
C LEU A 255 -20.94 15.81 9.96
N ALA A 256 -20.55 16.86 10.68
CA ALA A 256 -19.44 16.81 11.64
C ALA A 256 -19.71 15.79 12.76
N CYS A 257 -20.93 15.71 13.29
CA CYS A 257 -21.29 14.67 14.27
C CYS A 257 -21.18 13.25 13.70
N LYS A 258 -21.68 13.02 12.47
CA LYS A 258 -21.59 11.70 11.82
C LYS A 258 -20.16 11.28 11.54
N VAL A 259 -19.36 12.19 10.98
CA VAL A 259 -17.94 11.93 10.68
C VAL A 259 -17.16 11.70 11.98
N ALA A 260 -17.45 12.45 13.06
CA ALA A 260 -16.84 12.21 14.36
C ALA A 260 -17.16 10.83 14.92
N LEU A 261 -18.41 10.37 14.79
CA LEU A 261 -18.80 9.00 15.16
C LEU A 261 -18.07 7.95 14.30
N ALA A 262 -17.97 8.19 13.00
CA ALA A 262 -17.24 7.31 12.07
C ALA A 262 -15.75 7.24 12.39
N ALA A 263 -15.16 8.34 12.85
CA ALA A 263 -13.76 8.44 13.26
C ALA A 263 -13.45 7.68 14.55
N THR A 264 -14.46 7.28 15.34
CA THR A 264 -14.24 6.52 16.59
C THR A 264 -13.73 5.09 16.36
N ARG A 265 -13.82 4.60 15.11
CA ARG A 265 -13.29 3.30 14.68
C ARG A 265 -11.77 3.25 14.81
N SER A 266 -11.24 2.06 15.06
CA SER A 266 -9.80 1.81 15.17
C SER A 266 -9.14 1.35 13.87
N ASP A 267 -9.89 1.27 12.76
CA ASP A 267 -9.41 0.84 11.45
C ASP A 267 -9.04 2.03 10.55
N GLU A 268 -8.50 1.74 9.37
CA GLU A 268 -8.06 2.74 8.38
C GLU A 268 -9.19 3.71 7.97
N THR A 269 -10.41 3.21 7.89
CA THR A 269 -11.60 4.03 7.59
C THR A 269 -11.82 5.10 8.65
N GLY A 270 -11.70 4.76 9.94
CA GLY A 270 -11.77 5.73 11.03
C GLY A 270 -10.69 6.82 10.93
N ARG A 271 -9.48 6.47 10.48
CA ARG A 271 -8.37 7.42 10.28
C ARG A 271 -8.69 8.45 9.20
N LEU A 272 -9.18 8.00 8.06
CA LEU A 272 -9.59 8.87 6.96
C LEU A 272 -10.73 9.81 7.37
N PHE A 273 -11.68 9.33 8.20
CA PHE A 273 -12.72 10.19 8.76
C PHE A 273 -12.18 11.22 9.75
N ARG A 274 -11.18 10.85 10.57
CA ARG A 274 -10.48 11.83 11.41
C ARG A 274 -9.76 12.90 10.58
N LEU A 275 -9.08 12.52 9.49
CA LEU A 275 -8.49 13.49 8.56
C LEU A 275 -9.56 14.38 7.92
N LEU A 276 -10.71 13.81 7.54
CA LEU A 276 -11.86 14.56 7.04
C LEU A 276 -12.38 15.57 8.08
N MET A 277 -12.45 15.22 9.37
CA MET A 277 -12.86 16.15 10.43
C MET A 277 -12.00 17.41 10.51
N GLY A 278 -10.71 17.29 10.19
CA GLY A 278 -9.79 18.45 10.12
C GLY A 278 -10.17 19.46 9.03
N ASN A 279 -10.99 19.07 8.05
CA ASN A 279 -11.48 19.91 6.96
C ASN A 279 -12.95 20.33 7.15
N LEU A 280 -13.62 19.88 8.23
CA LEU A 280 -15.02 20.20 8.48
C LEU A 280 -15.16 21.26 9.58
N PRO A 281 -16.05 22.25 9.39
CA PRO A 281 -16.43 23.16 10.47
C PRO A 281 -17.22 22.42 11.55
N ARG A 282 -17.30 23.01 12.75
CA ARG A 282 -18.08 22.45 13.86
C ARG A 282 -19.59 22.45 13.60
N GLY A 283 -20.10 23.55 13.03
CA GLY A 283 -21.54 23.83 12.95
C GLY A 283 -22.20 24.11 14.32
N GLY A 284 -23.54 24.16 14.35
CA GLY A 284 -24.33 24.16 15.58
C GLY A 284 -24.44 25.50 16.31
N GLY A 285 -24.36 26.63 15.59
CA GLY A 285 -24.57 27.97 16.15
C GLY A 285 -24.29 29.12 15.17
N GLY A 286 -24.82 30.31 15.44
CA GLY A 286 -24.48 31.55 14.72
C GLY A 286 -25.10 31.74 13.33
N GLY A 287 -25.95 30.81 12.86
CA GLY A 287 -26.48 30.86 11.49
C GLY A 287 -27.32 32.10 11.18
N ASP A 288 -28.25 32.45 12.08
CA ASP A 288 -29.00 33.70 11.96
C ASP A 288 -28.11 34.92 12.27
N ASP A 289 -27.12 34.77 13.13
CA ASP A 289 -26.20 35.84 13.53
C ASP A 289 -25.28 36.29 12.39
N ILE A 290 -25.00 35.46 11.38
CA ILE A 290 -24.24 35.90 10.18
C ILE A 290 -25.09 36.88 9.36
N ARG A 291 -26.30 36.46 8.99
CA ARG A 291 -27.18 37.25 8.13
C ARG A 291 -27.72 38.48 8.86
N MET A 292 -28.25 38.29 10.07
CA MET A 292 -28.79 39.37 10.88
C MET A 292 -27.69 40.22 11.52
N GLY A 293 -26.51 39.65 11.81
CA GLY A 293 -25.40 40.37 12.41
C GLY A 293 -24.86 41.44 11.48
N ILE A 294 -24.53 41.12 10.22
CA ILE A 294 -24.07 42.17 9.28
C ILE A 294 -25.14 43.23 9.05
N LEU A 295 -26.41 42.84 9.06
CA LEU A 295 -27.54 43.76 8.94
C LEU A 295 -27.66 44.69 10.16
N ASN A 296 -27.49 44.16 11.37
CA ASN A 296 -27.48 44.93 12.61
C ASN A 296 -26.27 45.89 12.63
N VAL A 297 -25.08 45.42 12.24
CA VAL A 297 -23.89 46.26 12.08
C VAL A 297 -24.17 47.43 11.14
N MET A 298 -24.83 47.19 10.00
CA MET A 298 -25.22 48.26 9.08
C MET A 298 -26.20 49.25 9.72
N ARG A 299 -27.23 48.76 10.40
CA ARG A 299 -28.30 49.58 11.01
C ARG A 299 -27.80 50.43 12.17
N ASP A 300 -27.01 49.84 13.06
CA ASP A 300 -26.52 50.47 14.28
C ASP A 300 -25.47 51.54 13.98
N ASN A 301 -24.77 51.42 12.85
CA ASN A 301 -23.73 52.35 12.42
C ASN A 301 -24.17 53.27 11.25
N GLY A 302 -25.47 53.32 10.95
CA GLY A 302 -26.02 54.26 9.96
C GLY A 302 -25.59 53.99 8.51
N ILE A 303 -25.21 52.76 8.17
CA ILE A 303 -24.87 52.33 6.81
C ILE A 303 -26.17 52.05 6.03
N LYS A 304 -26.21 52.46 4.76
CA LYS A 304 -27.39 52.33 3.90
C LYS A 304 -27.74 50.87 3.62
N GLU A 305 -28.96 50.48 3.98
CA GLU A 305 -29.63 49.20 3.67
C GLU A 305 -30.79 49.47 2.69
N GLY A 306 -30.68 48.97 1.45
CA GLY A 306 -31.73 49.13 0.44
C GLY A 306 -32.13 50.59 0.20
N HIS A 307 -33.41 50.92 0.45
CA HIS A 307 -33.96 52.27 0.27
C HIS A 307 -33.81 53.19 1.50
N ARG A 308 -33.25 52.70 2.61
CA ARG A 308 -33.08 53.49 3.84
C ARG A 308 -31.97 54.54 3.66
N PRO A 309 -32.13 55.79 4.13
CA PRO A 309 -31.05 56.76 4.14
C PRO A 309 -29.88 56.31 5.05
N GLY A 310 -28.64 56.51 4.62
CA GLY A 310 -27.44 56.14 5.38
C GLY A 310 -26.14 56.34 4.57
N ILE A 311 -25.01 55.99 5.17
CA ILE A 311 -23.68 56.02 4.52
C ILE A 311 -23.65 54.98 3.40
N GLU A 312 -23.33 55.40 2.17
CA GLU A 312 -23.22 54.49 1.03
C GLU A 312 -21.84 53.80 1.03
N CYS A 313 -21.81 52.52 1.41
CA CYS A 313 -20.62 51.69 1.29
C CYS A 313 -20.91 50.50 0.36
N LYS A 314 -20.44 50.59 -0.89
CA LYS A 314 -20.73 49.59 -1.93
C LYS A 314 -20.21 48.20 -1.56
N PHE A 315 -19.01 48.11 -1.00
CA PHE A 315 -18.44 46.85 -0.50
C PHE A 315 -19.34 46.13 0.52
N ILE A 316 -19.70 46.79 1.64
CA ILE A 316 -20.56 46.22 2.68
C ILE A 316 -21.93 45.82 2.11
N GLN A 317 -22.51 46.62 1.23
CA GLN A 317 -23.79 46.29 0.59
C GLN A 317 -23.69 45.03 -0.25
N GLN A 318 -22.66 44.90 -1.09
CA GLN A 318 -22.41 43.71 -1.91
C GLN A 318 -22.15 42.47 -1.04
N TRP A 319 -21.33 42.60 -0.01
CA TRP A 319 -21.03 41.49 0.90
C TRP A 319 -22.25 41.05 1.72
N HIS A 320 -23.08 41.98 2.20
CA HIS A 320 -24.36 41.67 2.82
C HIS A 320 -25.31 40.91 1.87
N GLN A 321 -25.39 41.29 0.59
CA GLN A 321 -26.21 40.54 -0.38
C GLN A 321 -25.69 39.12 -0.60
N LYS A 322 -24.37 38.94 -0.63
CA LYS A 322 -23.73 37.61 -0.68
C LYS A 322 -24.11 36.78 0.54
N LEU A 323 -23.85 37.29 1.74
CA LEU A 323 -24.13 36.60 3.03
C LEU A 323 -25.61 36.27 3.27
N HIS A 324 -26.51 37.01 2.62
CA HIS A 324 -27.94 36.70 2.62
C HIS A 324 -28.32 35.45 1.81
N SER A 325 -27.44 35.04 0.89
CA SER A 325 -27.71 34.06 -0.16
C SER A 325 -26.79 32.85 -0.13
N SER A 326 -25.59 33.02 0.44
CA SER A 326 -24.64 31.97 0.76
C SER A 326 -23.57 32.49 1.72
N THR A 327 -23.03 31.62 2.57
CA THR A 327 -21.85 31.91 3.39
C THR A 327 -20.83 30.81 3.21
N THR A 328 -19.55 31.18 3.20
CA THR A 328 -18.43 30.28 2.90
C THR A 328 -17.24 30.61 3.80
N PRO A 329 -16.24 29.72 3.91
CA PRO A 329 -15.01 29.98 4.66
C PRO A 329 -14.30 31.29 4.27
N ASP A 330 -14.37 31.70 3.00
CA ASP A 330 -13.79 32.96 2.50
C ASP A 330 -14.33 34.22 3.19
N ASP A 331 -15.54 34.18 3.76
CA ASP A 331 -16.09 35.33 4.50
C ASP A 331 -15.22 35.71 5.71
N VAL A 332 -14.51 34.75 6.30
CA VAL A 332 -13.56 35.01 7.39
C VAL A 332 -12.39 35.85 6.88
N ALA A 333 -11.80 35.48 5.74
CA ALA A 333 -10.69 36.21 5.12
C ALA A 333 -11.11 37.61 4.66
N ILE A 334 -12.31 37.74 4.07
CA ILE A 334 -12.91 39.03 3.68
C ILE A 334 -13.07 39.94 4.92
N CYS A 335 -13.53 39.39 6.04
CA CYS A 335 -13.68 40.14 7.29
C CYS A 335 -12.32 40.60 7.86
N GLU A 336 -11.29 39.74 7.79
CA GLU A 336 -9.95 40.05 8.27
C GLU A 336 -9.26 41.13 7.45
N ALA A 337 -9.34 41.04 6.12
CA ALA A 337 -8.88 42.09 5.22
C ALA A 337 -9.62 43.42 5.47
N TYR A 338 -10.92 43.37 5.74
CA TYR A 338 -11.69 44.57 6.07
C TYR A 338 -11.26 45.17 7.42
N LEU A 339 -11.03 44.34 8.44
CA LEU A 339 -10.49 44.79 9.73
C LEU A 339 -9.10 45.41 9.59
N HIS A 340 -8.24 44.86 8.73
CA HIS A 340 -6.93 45.43 8.41
C HIS A 340 -7.07 46.82 7.77
N PHE A 341 -7.94 46.94 6.76
CA PHE A 341 -8.29 48.21 6.13
C PHE A 341 -8.83 49.25 7.12
N LEU A 342 -9.68 48.84 8.07
CA LEU A 342 -10.24 49.73 9.10
C LEU A 342 -9.17 50.26 10.08
N ARG A 343 -8.19 49.43 10.45
CA ARG A 343 -7.08 49.81 11.34
C ARG A 343 -6.02 50.66 10.65
N GLY A 344 -5.85 50.44 9.34
CA GLY A 344 -4.82 51.06 8.52
C GLY A 344 -5.18 52.47 8.04
N SER A 345 -4.59 52.83 6.90
CA SER A 345 -4.68 54.16 6.30
C SER A 345 -6.04 54.48 5.66
N GLY A 346 -6.89 53.47 5.49
CA GLY A 346 -8.09 53.55 4.67
C GLY A 346 -7.82 53.50 3.17
N ASP A 347 -6.60 53.14 2.75
CA ASP A 347 -6.29 52.81 1.36
C ASP A 347 -6.92 51.46 1.00
N TRP A 348 -7.72 51.44 -0.06
CA TRP A 348 -8.38 50.23 -0.55
C TRP A 348 -7.38 49.18 -1.04
N ASN A 349 -6.15 49.58 -1.41
CA ASN A 349 -5.09 48.63 -1.74
C ASN A 349 -4.63 47.80 -0.54
N ASP A 350 -4.69 48.35 0.69
CA ASP A 350 -4.32 47.63 1.92
C ASP A 350 -5.27 46.43 2.15
N PHE A 351 -6.56 46.59 1.80
CA PHE A 351 -7.54 45.50 1.81
C PHE A 351 -7.12 44.38 0.84
N TRP A 352 -6.84 44.72 -0.42
CA TRP A 352 -6.53 43.73 -1.45
C TRP A 352 -5.20 43.03 -1.20
N TRP A 353 -4.18 43.78 -0.74
CA TRP A 353 -2.90 43.19 -0.35
C TRP A 353 -3.10 42.17 0.78
N HIS A 354 -3.81 42.54 1.85
CA HIS A 354 -4.05 41.64 2.98
C HIS A 354 -4.89 40.42 2.58
N LEU A 355 -5.91 40.62 1.74
CA LEU A 355 -6.77 39.56 1.25
C LEU A 355 -6.03 38.56 0.35
N ASN A 356 -5.11 39.04 -0.49
CA ASN A 356 -4.28 38.18 -1.32
C ASN A 356 -3.25 37.42 -0.47
N GLU A 357 -2.49 38.13 0.35
CA GLU A 357 -1.38 37.56 1.13
C GLU A 357 -1.84 36.52 2.16
N TYR A 358 -2.92 36.82 2.90
CA TYR A 358 -3.37 35.97 4.01
C TYR A 358 -4.65 35.18 3.71
N GLY A 359 -5.46 35.67 2.77
CA GLY A 359 -6.71 35.01 2.37
C GLY A 359 -6.57 34.10 1.14
N ASN A 360 -5.49 34.26 0.35
CA ASN A 360 -5.33 33.69 -0.98
C ASN A 360 -6.54 33.96 -1.89
N LEU A 361 -7.06 35.19 -1.84
CA LEU A 361 -8.21 35.63 -2.62
C LEU A 361 -7.87 36.91 -3.40
N THR A 362 -8.28 36.94 -4.67
CA THR A 362 -8.05 38.07 -5.56
C THR A 362 -9.31 38.91 -5.76
N GLN A 363 -9.14 40.07 -6.40
CA GLN A 363 -10.27 40.88 -6.85
C GLN A 363 -11.15 40.14 -7.86
N GLU A 364 -10.56 39.28 -8.70
CA GLU A 364 -11.29 38.46 -9.65
C GLU A 364 -12.20 37.46 -8.93
N ASP A 365 -11.70 36.79 -7.89
CA ASP A 365 -12.46 35.81 -7.10
C ASP A 365 -13.68 36.44 -6.43
N LEU A 366 -13.51 37.61 -5.79
CA LEU A 366 -14.61 38.34 -5.18
C LEU A 366 -15.66 38.81 -6.22
N SER A 367 -15.23 39.16 -7.44
CA SER A 367 -16.14 39.52 -8.54
C SER A 367 -16.92 38.32 -9.08
N LYS A 368 -16.39 37.10 -8.93
CA LYS A 368 -17.06 35.84 -9.29
C LYS A 368 -18.10 35.40 -8.27
N MET A 369 -18.12 35.96 -7.05
CA MET A 369 -19.12 35.69 -6.02
C MET A 369 -20.50 36.32 -6.34
N LYS A 370 -21.08 35.94 -7.48
CA LYS A 370 -22.36 36.45 -8.03
C LYS A 370 -23.56 35.70 -7.46
N VAL A 371 -23.65 35.69 -6.13
CA VAL A 371 -24.69 34.98 -5.37
C VAL A 371 -25.70 35.99 -4.82
N GLY A 372 -27.00 35.67 -4.96
CA GLY A 372 -28.11 36.47 -4.42
C GLY A 372 -28.90 37.34 -5.41
N TRP A 373 -30.04 37.84 -4.93
CA TRP A 373 -30.97 38.66 -5.71
C TRP A 373 -30.33 40.01 -6.07
N LYS A 374 -30.05 40.22 -7.36
CA LYS A 374 -29.43 41.43 -7.97
C LYS A 374 -27.92 41.62 -7.73
N ASN A 375 -27.18 40.59 -7.32
CA ASN A 375 -25.72 40.66 -7.23
C ASN A 375 -25.05 40.25 -8.57
N GLN A 376 -25.14 41.11 -9.58
CA GLN A 376 -24.67 40.81 -10.96
C GLN A 376 -23.14 40.94 -11.12
N ASP A 377 -22.51 41.77 -10.28
CA ASP A 377 -21.09 42.15 -10.41
C ASP A 377 -20.19 41.50 -9.35
N GLY A 378 -20.76 40.72 -8.42
CA GLY A 378 -20.04 40.21 -7.24
C GLY A 378 -19.59 41.33 -6.29
N ILE A 379 -18.57 41.06 -5.48
CA ILE A 379 -17.97 42.04 -4.57
C ILE A 379 -16.87 42.80 -5.33
N THR A 380 -17.12 44.06 -5.66
CA THR A 380 -16.18 44.91 -6.43
C THR A 380 -15.74 46.17 -5.68
N GLY A 381 -16.47 46.55 -4.63
CA GLY A 381 -16.19 47.76 -3.87
C GLY A 381 -16.41 49.05 -4.69
N PRO A 382 -15.80 50.17 -4.27
CA PRO A 382 -14.88 50.31 -3.14
C PRO A 382 -15.57 50.24 -1.77
N ALA A 383 -14.80 49.97 -0.72
CA ALA A 383 -15.25 50.22 0.66
C ALA A 383 -15.03 51.69 1.05
N VAL A 384 -15.83 52.13 2.03
CA VAL A 384 -15.62 53.42 2.71
C VAL A 384 -14.86 53.13 4.01
N HIS A 385 -13.84 53.94 4.31
CA HIS A 385 -13.11 53.83 5.58
C HIS A 385 -13.99 54.29 6.73
N LEU A 386 -14.40 53.33 7.58
CA LEU A 386 -15.35 53.55 8.68
C LEU A 386 -14.76 53.05 10.01
N PRO A 387 -13.72 53.69 10.59
CA PRO A 387 -13.03 53.16 11.78
C PRO A 387 -13.94 52.86 12.97
N HIS A 388 -15.06 53.58 13.11
CA HIS A 388 -16.03 53.38 14.18
C HIS A 388 -16.75 52.02 14.13
N VAL A 389 -16.76 51.31 12.98
CA VAL A 389 -17.37 49.97 12.89
C VAL A 389 -16.41 48.84 13.25
N HIS A 390 -15.16 49.16 13.57
CA HIS A 390 -14.10 48.18 13.84
C HIS A 390 -14.53 47.10 14.86
N ASP A 391 -15.00 47.51 16.04
CA ASP A 391 -15.33 46.57 17.12
C ASP A 391 -16.53 45.68 16.75
N ALA A 392 -17.46 46.22 15.96
CA ALA A 392 -18.59 45.48 15.44
C ALA A 392 -18.15 44.39 14.45
N PHE A 393 -17.16 44.66 13.60
CA PHE A 393 -16.57 43.66 12.71
C PHE A 393 -15.62 42.69 13.42
N VAL A 394 -15.00 43.07 14.55
CA VAL A 394 -14.26 42.11 15.42
C VAL A 394 -15.21 41.07 15.98
N TRP A 395 -16.38 41.49 16.49
CA TRP A 395 -17.45 40.58 16.89
C TRP A 395 -17.95 39.73 15.71
N PHE A 396 -18.21 40.36 14.57
CA PHE A 396 -18.73 39.67 13.38
C PHE A 396 -17.78 38.60 12.85
N ARG A 397 -16.46 38.85 12.86
CA ARG A 397 -15.44 37.83 12.59
C ARG A 397 -15.55 36.63 13.53
N GLY A 398 -15.85 36.89 14.81
CA GLY A 398 -16.11 35.83 15.80
C GLY A 398 -17.29 34.94 15.42
N VAL A 399 -18.38 35.54 14.92
CA VAL A 399 -19.56 34.81 14.43
C VAL A 399 -19.23 33.98 13.18
N LEU A 400 -18.55 34.57 12.19
CA LEU A 400 -18.14 33.85 10.97
C LEU A 400 -17.23 32.67 11.29
N ARG A 401 -16.26 32.84 12.21
CA ARG A 401 -15.39 31.76 12.67
C ARG A 401 -16.15 30.68 13.42
N GLN A 402 -17.20 31.01 14.17
CA GLN A 402 -18.01 29.99 14.84
C GLN A 402 -18.68 29.03 13.84
N THR A 403 -19.10 29.54 12.68
CA THR A 403 -19.75 28.74 11.64
C THR A 403 -18.74 28.01 10.74
N HIS A 404 -17.64 28.66 10.38
CA HIS A 404 -16.70 28.15 9.35
C HIS A 404 -15.36 27.65 9.91
N SER A 405 -15.10 27.76 11.21
CA SER A 405 -13.87 27.26 11.85
C SER A 405 -14.21 26.18 12.88
N GLY A 406 -13.62 25.00 12.74
CA GLY A 406 -13.80 23.88 13.69
C GLY A 406 -12.60 23.65 14.64
N ILE A 407 -11.39 24.04 14.22
CA ILE A 407 -10.12 23.59 14.84
C ILE A 407 -9.29 24.73 15.45
N GLN A 408 -9.91 25.85 15.81
CA GLN A 408 -9.22 26.90 16.57
C GLN A 408 -9.15 26.49 18.04
N LEU A 409 -7.94 26.42 18.59
CA LEU A 409 -7.67 25.78 19.88
C LEU A 409 -8.49 26.32 21.06
N ASP A 410 -8.64 27.65 21.19
CA ASP A 410 -9.42 28.25 22.30
C ASP A 410 -10.90 27.89 22.21
N ARG A 411 -11.47 28.03 21.01
CA ARG A 411 -12.87 27.73 20.76
C ARG A 411 -13.16 26.24 20.87
N ALA A 412 -12.28 25.40 20.34
CA ALA A 412 -12.41 23.96 20.46
C ALA A 412 -12.41 23.54 21.94
N ASN A 413 -11.56 24.16 22.77
CA ASN A 413 -11.58 23.96 24.22
C ASN A 413 -12.91 24.41 24.85
N GLU A 414 -13.38 25.63 24.54
CA GLU A 414 -14.69 26.15 25.00
C GLU A 414 -15.84 25.18 24.68
N PHE A 415 -15.87 24.61 23.47
CA PHE A 415 -16.91 23.67 23.06
C PHE A 415 -16.76 22.29 23.69
N ALA A 416 -15.53 21.82 23.94
CA ALA A 416 -15.28 20.52 24.54
C ALA A 416 -15.39 20.52 26.08
N HIS A 417 -15.57 21.67 26.74
CA HIS A 417 -15.60 21.74 28.20
C HIS A 417 -16.58 20.75 28.85
N TRP A 418 -17.74 20.51 28.24
CA TRP A 418 -18.78 19.65 28.80
C TRP A 418 -18.49 18.14 28.68
N VAL A 419 -17.54 17.73 27.83
CA VAL A 419 -17.15 16.32 27.62
C VAL A 419 -15.90 15.90 28.40
N MET A 420 -15.32 16.82 29.16
CA MET A 420 -14.07 16.63 29.90
C MET A 420 -14.33 16.67 31.41
N ASP A 421 -13.57 15.91 32.19
CA ASP A 421 -13.57 16.04 33.66
C ASP A 421 -12.91 17.36 34.11
N GLU A 422 -13.20 17.81 35.34
CA GLU A 422 -12.65 19.07 35.89
C GLU A 422 -11.11 19.13 35.88
N GLY A 423 -10.44 17.98 36.07
CA GLY A 423 -8.98 17.91 36.04
C GLY A 423 -8.43 18.15 34.64
N LEU A 424 -8.99 17.48 33.64
CA LEU A 424 -8.61 17.67 32.23
C LEU A 424 -8.89 19.10 31.76
N GLN A 425 -10.05 19.67 32.14
CA GLN A 425 -10.37 21.07 31.88
C GLN A 425 -9.34 22.03 32.49
N HIS A 426 -8.94 21.81 33.75
CA HIS A 426 -7.97 22.67 34.43
C HIS A 426 -6.61 22.65 33.72
N GLU A 427 -6.12 21.46 33.37
CA GLU A 427 -4.79 21.31 32.76
C GLU A 427 -4.73 21.85 31.33
N ILE A 428 -5.79 21.71 30.54
CA ILE A 428 -5.85 22.34 29.22
C ILE A 428 -5.87 23.87 29.37
N ASN A 429 -6.63 24.42 30.31
CA ASN A 429 -6.63 25.86 30.55
C ASN A 429 -5.26 26.38 31.03
N ASP A 430 -4.54 25.61 31.84
CA ASP A 430 -3.16 25.94 32.24
C ASP A 430 -2.19 25.92 31.05
N LEU A 431 -2.30 24.92 30.17
CA LEU A 431 -1.56 24.87 28.91
C LEU A 431 -1.87 26.10 28.05
N LEU A 432 -3.14 26.47 27.91
CA LEU A 432 -3.59 27.64 27.15
C LEU A 432 -3.11 28.96 27.76
N ALA A 433 -2.81 29.03 29.05
CA ALA A 433 -2.19 30.20 29.66
C ALA A 433 -0.68 30.28 29.37
N ASN A 434 -0.03 29.14 29.09
CA ASN A 434 1.42 28.99 29.03
C ASN A 434 1.92 28.43 27.68
N ARG A 435 1.20 28.68 26.58
CA ARG A 435 1.34 28.02 25.26
C ARG A 435 2.75 27.96 24.64
N ASN A 436 3.62 28.87 25.04
CA ASN A 436 4.97 29.01 24.48
C ASN A 436 6.06 28.47 25.40
N GLU A 437 5.70 27.85 26.53
CA GLU A 437 6.67 27.27 27.45
C GLU A 437 7.25 25.95 26.92
N TRP A 438 8.51 25.67 27.27
CA TRP A 438 9.28 24.53 26.76
C TRP A 438 8.65 23.16 27.06
N TRP A 439 7.85 23.04 28.12
CA TRP A 439 7.21 21.79 28.55
C TRP A 439 5.88 21.51 27.84
N VAL A 440 5.34 22.48 27.10
CA VAL A 440 4.02 22.37 26.45
C VAL A 440 3.92 21.21 25.46
N PRO A 441 4.91 20.92 24.59
CA PRO A 441 4.79 19.80 23.65
C PRO A 441 4.52 18.46 24.34
N GLY A 442 5.23 18.17 25.43
CA GLY A 442 5.02 16.97 26.23
C GLY A 442 3.63 16.96 26.89
N LYS A 443 3.19 18.13 27.39
CA LYS A 443 1.86 18.27 27.98
C LYS A 443 0.74 18.08 26.95
N ILE A 444 0.92 18.52 25.71
CA ILE A 444 -0.05 18.27 24.64
C ILE A 444 -0.23 16.77 24.43
N VAL A 445 0.86 16.00 24.30
CA VAL A 445 0.78 14.55 24.10
C VAL A 445 0.05 13.86 25.25
N GLU A 446 0.35 14.22 26.49
CA GLU A 446 -0.35 13.71 27.69
C GLU A 446 -1.85 14.02 27.65
N LEU A 447 -2.22 15.28 27.39
CA LEU A 447 -3.62 15.72 27.39
C LEU A 447 -4.40 15.10 26.24
N ARG A 448 -3.80 14.98 25.05
CA ARG A 448 -4.40 14.29 23.90
C ARG A 448 -4.65 12.81 24.21
N SER A 449 -3.70 12.13 24.86
CA SER A 449 -3.87 10.73 25.28
C SER A 449 -5.08 10.56 26.20
N ARG A 450 -5.25 11.46 27.18
CA ARG A 450 -6.44 11.48 28.04
C ARG A 450 -7.72 11.78 27.27
N LEU A 451 -7.68 12.76 26.37
CA LEU A 451 -8.81 13.21 25.56
C LEU A 451 -9.34 12.12 24.61
N GLN A 452 -8.52 11.12 24.24
CA GLN A 452 -8.99 9.95 23.47
C GLN A 452 -10.21 9.28 24.12
N HIS A 453 -10.29 9.23 25.46
CA HIS A 453 -11.44 8.64 26.17
C HIS A 453 -12.73 9.45 25.98
N SER A 454 -12.63 10.74 25.65
CA SER A 454 -13.77 11.63 25.42
C SER A 454 -14.35 11.52 24.02
N TRP A 455 -13.68 10.88 23.06
CA TRP A 455 -14.20 10.73 21.69
C TRP A 455 -14.13 9.30 21.13
N ARG A 456 -13.13 8.47 21.47
CA ARG A 456 -13.09 7.07 21.02
C ARG A 456 -14.18 6.25 21.71
N GLY A 457 -14.89 5.44 20.93
CA GLY A 457 -16.01 4.63 21.41
C GLY A 457 -17.23 5.42 21.89
N GLN A 458 -17.32 6.73 21.61
CA GLN A 458 -18.48 7.53 21.95
C GLN A 458 -19.69 7.20 21.07
N GLU A 459 -20.88 7.20 21.67
CA GLU A 459 -22.15 7.03 20.96
C GLU A 459 -22.87 8.36 20.70
N ASP A 460 -22.57 9.39 21.50
CA ASP A 460 -23.10 10.74 21.28
C ASP A 460 -22.23 11.50 20.27
N GLY A 461 -22.80 11.76 19.09
CA GLY A 461 -22.10 12.47 18.02
C GLY A 461 -21.69 13.89 18.39
N TYR A 462 -22.41 14.57 19.27
CA TYR A 462 -22.01 15.90 19.74
C TYR A 462 -20.78 15.82 20.64
N ALA A 463 -20.74 14.83 21.53
CA ALA A 463 -19.61 14.62 22.42
C ALA A 463 -18.36 14.24 21.63
N ALA A 464 -18.50 13.27 20.71
CA ALA A 464 -17.45 12.84 19.82
C ALA A 464 -16.89 14.00 18.99
N ARG A 465 -17.78 14.83 18.39
CA ARG A 465 -17.38 15.98 17.57
C ARG A 465 -16.56 17.00 18.36
N ASP A 466 -17.09 17.48 19.48
CA ASP A 466 -16.46 18.58 20.23
C ASP A 466 -15.11 18.14 20.83
N ALA A 467 -15.01 16.91 21.36
CA ALA A 467 -13.72 16.36 21.82
C ALA A 467 -12.73 16.13 20.66
N LEU A 468 -13.18 15.61 19.52
CA LEU A 468 -12.31 15.33 18.38
C LEU A 468 -11.77 16.61 17.73
N HIS A 469 -12.58 17.66 17.62
CA HIS A 469 -12.12 18.98 17.17
C HIS A 469 -11.05 19.56 18.09
N LEU A 470 -11.18 19.40 19.41
CA LEU A 470 -10.15 19.81 20.37
C LEU A 470 -8.87 18.98 20.21
N ASP A 471 -8.96 17.66 20.03
CA ASP A 471 -7.80 16.81 19.83
C ASP A 471 -7.01 17.19 18.55
N ILE A 472 -7.72 17.44 17.44
CA ILE A 472 -7.12 17.90 16.18
C ILE A 472 -6.50 19.31 16.34
N ALA A 473 -7.14 20.20 17.11
CA ALA A 473 -6.60 21.54 17.37
C ALA A 473 -5.31 21.48 18.21
N LEU A 474 -5.25 20.59 19.22
CA LEU A 474 -4.05 20.34 20.02
C LEU A 474 -2.92 19.76 19.17
N GLU A 475 -3.22 18.80 18.29
CA GLU A 475 -2.27 18.22 17.34
C GLU A 475 -1.68 19.27 16.40
N ARG A 476 -2.54 20.13 15.83
CA ARG A 476 -2.11 21.22 14.96
C ARG A 476 -1.22 22.21 15.69
N HIS A 477 -1.54 22.54 16.94
CA HIS A 477 -0.71 23.41 17.77
C HIS A 477 0.65 22.78 18.05
N PHE A 478 0.67 21.49 18.45
CA PHE A 478 1.89 20.72 18.66
C PHE A 478 2.78 20.72 17.41
N ARG A 479 2.21 20.40 16.24
CA ARG A 479 2.94 20.39 14.97
C ARG A 479 3.61 21.74 14.71
N GLY A 480 2.86 22.84 14.84
CA GLY A 480 3.40 24.19 14.63
C GLY A 480 4.53 24.56 15.58
N MET A 481 4.52 24.03 16.82
CA MET A 481 5.63 24.19 17.75
C MET A 481 6.88 23.45 17.28
N ILE A 482 6.74 22.20 16.83
CA ILE A 482 7.87 21.39 16.34
C ILE A 482 8.46 21.99 15.05
N GLU A 483 7.61 22.47 14.14
CA GLU A 483 8.05 23.12 12.89
C GLU A 483 8.89 24.37 13.16
N ALA A 484 8.52 25.14 14.19
CA ALA A 484 9.24 26.35 14.60
C ALA A 484 10.59 26.08 15.30
N MET A 485 10.89 24.83 15.67
CA MET A 485 12.18 24.48 16.28
C MET A 485 13.32 24.51 15.25
N ASP A 486 14.46 25.05 15.67
CA ASP A 486 15.73 24.98 14.95
C ASP A 486 16.44 23.67 15.30
N VAL A 487 16.07 22.60 14.58
CA VAL A 487 16.55 21.23 14.84
C VAL A 487 18.08 21.12 14.72
N ASP A 488 18.70 21.90 13.83
CA ASP A 488 20.16 21.87 13.63
C ASP A 488 20.93 22.49 14.81
N ALA A 489 20.29 23.35 15.60
CA ALA A 489 20.86 23.95 16.81
C ALA A 489 20.63 23.12 18.09
N MET A 490 19.77 22.10 18.03
CA MET A 490 19.43 21.27 19.18
C MET A 490 20.51 20.23 19.47
N SER A 491 20.61 19.80 20.74
CA SER A 491 21.44 18.64 21.06
C SER A 491 20.80 17.35 20.51
N ALA A 492 21.60 16.34 20.19
CA ALA A 492 21.07 15.06 19.73
C ALA A 492 20.10 14.41 20.75
N ASP A 493 20.29 14.69 22.04
CA ASP A 493 19.40 14.23 23.11
C ASP A 493 18.02 14.89 23.04
N ASP A 494 17.98 16.21 22.83
CA ASP A 494 16.75 16.97 22.66
C ASP A 494 16.00 16.58 21.38
N VAL A 495 16.73 16.30 20.29
CA VAL A 495 16.15 15.80 19.04
C VAL A 495 15.51 14.42 19.27
N ALA A 496 16.18 13.53 20.01
CA ALA A 496 15.65 12.21 20.35
C ALA A 496 14.36 12.29 21.19
N ASP A 497 14.32 13.17 22.19
CA ASP A 497 13.13 13.40 23.01
C ASP A 497 11.99 14.03 22.21
N THR A 498 12.32 14.95 21.30
CA THR A 498 11.34 15.58 20.41
C THR A 498 10.75 14.58 19.42
N LEU A 499 11.58 13.70 18.85
CA LEU A 499 11.14 12.61 17.98
C LEU A 499 10.19 11.67 18.73
N ARG A 500 10.50 11.30 19.98
CA ARG A 500 9.59 10.51 20.82
C ARG A 500 8.24 11.17 20.98
N LEU A 501 8.19 12.46 21.33
CA LEU A 501 6.93 13.19 21.47
C LEU A 501 6.16 13.27 20.14
N ALA A 502 6.85 13.48 19.02
CA ALA A 502 6.23 13.55 17.70
C ALA A 502 5.62 12.21 17.27
N LEU A 503 6.32 11.10 17.51
CA LEU A 503 5.82 9.74 17.25
C LEU A 503 4.62 9.39 18.15
N GLU A 504 4.70 9.69 19.45
CA GLU A 504 3.59 9.47 20.39
C GLU A 504 2.35 10.29 19.99
N SER A 505 2.55 11.57 19.64
CA SER A 505 1.49 12.46 19.15
C SER A 505 0.85 11.92 17.87
N GLY A 506 1.66 11.43 16.92
CA GLY A 506 1.17 10.82 15.69
C GLY A 506 0.39 9.52 15.96
N ALA A 507 0.90 8.61 16.78
CA ALA A 507 0.22 7.36 17.13
C ALA A 507 -1.17 7.59 17.77
N LEU A 508 -1.34 8.69 18.51
CA LEU A 508 -2.65 9.10 19.05
C LEU A 508 -3.64 9.56 17.97
N ALA A 509 -3.15 10.02 16.81
CA ALA A 509 -3.94 10.43 15.65
C ALA A 509 -4.59 9.26 14.89
N SER A 510 -4.59 8.07 15.50
CA SER A 510 -4.99 6.80 14.88
C SER A 510 -4.03 6.38 13.77
N SER A 511 -2.71 6.25 14.03
CA SER A 511 -1.78 5.73 13.00
C SER A 511 -1.87 4.20 12.81
N GLY A 512 -1.21 3.71 11.75
CA GLY A 512 -0.95 2.29 11.48
C GLY A 512 -0.42 1.48 12.65
N GLU A 513 -0.61 0.16 12.57
CA GLU A 513 0.06 -0.80 13.47
C GLU A 513 1.57 -0.57 13.45
N ALA A 514 2.14 -0.37 12.25
CA ALA A 514 3.54 -0.03 12.04
C ALA A 514 3.99 1.19 12.84
N MET A 515 3.27 2.31 12.73
CA MET A 515 3.60 3.53 13.48
C MET A 515 3.44 3.38 14.99
N CYS A 516 2.45 2.62 15.46
CA CYS A 516 2.30 2.32 16.89
C CYS A 516 3.49 1.51 17.42
N LEU A 517 3.94 0.49 16.67
CA LEU A 517 5.12 -0.31 17.00
C LEU A 517 6.41 0.52 16.94
N ALA A 518 6.54 1.40 15.94
CA ALA A 518 7.66 2.32 15.80
C ALA A 518 7.74 3.30 16.98
N SER A 519 6.60 3.90 17.38
CA SER A 519 6.51 4.75 18.57
C SER A 519 6.89 3.99 19.84
N GLY A 520 6.43 2.74 20.00
CA GLY A 520 6.77 1.91 21.16
C GLY A 520 8.25 1.54 21.21
N LEU A 521 8.84 1.16 20.07
CA LEU A 521 10.27 0.88 19.95
C LEU A 521 11.11 2.11 20.30
N TRP A 522 10.82 3.25 19.66
CA TRP A 522 11.58 4.47 19.89
C TRP A 522 11.46 4.96 21.33
N SER A 523 10.28 4.84 21.94
CA SER A 523 10.08 5.19 23.35
C SER A 523 11.00 4.40 24.28
N ARG A 524 11.17 3.10 24.01
CA ARG A 524 12.10 2.25 24.77
C ARG A 524 13.55 2.64 24.54
N ILE A 525 13.97 2.81 23.28
CA ILE A 525 15.33 3.26 22.92
C ILE A 525 15.66 4.58 23.60
N ASN A 526 14.71 5.52 23.58
CA ASN A 526 14.84 6.84 24.16
C ASN A 526 14.91 6.79 25.70
N ALA A 527 14.17 5.89 26.35
CA ALA A 527 14.22 5.71 27.80
C ALA A 527 15.55 5.09 28.28
N GLU A 528 16.16 4.23 27.46
CA GLU A 528 17.44 3.55 27.74
C GLU A 528 18.66 4.30 27.13
N LYS A 529 18.52 5.58 26.77
CA LYS A 529 19.54 6.42 26.11
C LYS A 529 20.93 6.30 26.71
N ASN A 530 21.92 5.92 25.90
CA ASN A 530 23.32 5.87 26.30
C ASN A 530 24.29 6.06 25.13
N TRP A 531 24.57 7.33 24.78
CA TRP A 531 25.47 7.72 23.69
C TRP A 531 26.91 7.18 23.80
N GLY A 532 27.34 6.73 24.99
CA GLY A 532 28.67 6.14 25.19
C GLY A 532 28.72 4.62 25.01
N ASP A 533 27.58 3.96 24.84
CA ASP A 533 27.48 2.51 24.67
C ASP A 533 27.30 2.16 23.19
N ALA A 534 28.30 1.46 22.64
CA ALA A 534 28.28 1.00 21.26
C ALA A 534 27.07 0.11 20.94
N ARG A 535 26.62 -0.72 21.90
CA ARG A 535 25.45 -1.58 21.67
C ARG A 535 24.17 -0.76 21.59
N TRP A 536 24.01 0.22 22.48
CA TRP A 536 22.87 1.14 22.42
C TRP A 536 22.87 1.92 21.11
N LEU A 537 24.03 2.40 20.64
CA LEU A 537 24.15 3.10 19.36
C LEU A 537 23.72 2.23 18.17
N SER A 538 24.10 0.95 18.13
CA SER A 538 23.60 0.02 17.10
C SER A 538 22.09 -0.20 17.19
N VAL A 539 21.53 -0.32 18.40
CA VAL A 539 20.08 -0.46 18.60
C VAL A 539 19.35 0.81 18.16
N ALA A 540 19.88 1.99 18.48
CA ALA A 540 19.32 3.27 18.07
C ALA A 540 19.37 3.46 16.55
N ALA A 541 20.45 3.04 15.89
CA ALA A 541 20.56 3.09 14.43
C ALA A 541 19.50 2.21 13.75
N SER A 542 19.42 0.93 14.11
CA SER A 542 18.41 0.02 13.56
C SER A 542 16.97 0.43 13.93
N GLY A 543 16.78 1.00 15.11
CA GLY A 543 15.50 1.55 15.54
C GLY A 543 15.06 2.76 14.72
N LEU A 544 15.99 3.66 14.36
CA LEU A 544 15.71 4.79 13.47
C LEU A 544 15.37 4.33 12.06
N ASP A 545 16.09 3.33 11.54
CA ASP A 545 15.78 2.75 10.24
C ASP A 545 14.37 2.15 10.22
N PHE A 546 13.97 1.41 11.26
CA PHE A 546 12.59 0.90 11.40
C PHE A 546 11.55 2.00 11.50
N VAL A 547 11.82 3.06 12.27
CA VAL A 547 10.92 4.22 12.40
C VAL A 547 10.76 4.96 11.07
N ALA A 548 11.84 5.12 10.30
CA ALA A 548 11.82 5.74 8.98
C ALA A 548 10.95 4.91 8.01
N LEU A 549 11.14 3.60 7.96
CA LEU A 549 10.35 2.70 7.12
C LEU A 549 8.86 2.70 7.50
N ALA A 550 8.54 2.71 8.79
CA ALA A 550 7.16 2.79 9.24
C ALA A 550 6.50 4.12 8.85
N LEU A 551 7.25 5.22 8.90
CA LEU A 551 6.77 6.55 8.47
C LEU A 551 6.54 6.59 6.96
N GLU A 552 7.48 6.05 6.17
CA GLU A 552 7.38 5.96 4.72
C GLU A 552 6.12 5.18 4.29
N GLU A 553 5.91 3.98 4.83
CA GLU A 553 4.73 3.17 4.50
C GLU A 553 3.41 3.87 4.87
N GLU A 554 3.36 4.57 6.01
CA GLU A 554 2.17 5.33 6.40
C GLU A 554 1.89 6.49 5.42
N MET A 555 2.92 7.24 5.01
CA MET A 555 2.77 8.38 4.09
C MET A 555 2.42 7.92 2.68
N ASP A 556 3.07 6.86 2.20
CA ASP A 556 2.81 6.30 0.89
C ASP A 556 1.42 5.66 0.83
N SER A 557 0.99 4.97 1.88
CA SER A 557 -0.37 4.42 1.98
C SER A 557 -1.41 5.53 1.85
N LEU A 558 -1.24 6.65 2.55
CA LEU A 558 -2.13 7.81 2.43
C LEU A 558 -2.13 8.36 1.00
N ALA A 559 -0.95 8.59 0.40
CA ALA A 559 -0.83 9.10 -0.96
C ALA A 559 -1.50 8.17 -1.99
N ARG A 560 -1.26 6.85 -1.89
CA ARG A 560 -1.86 5.82 -2.75
C ARG A 560 -3.39 5.79 -2.64
N LEU A 561 -3.94 6.03 -1.44
CA LEU A 561 -5.39 6.02 -1.21
C LEU A 561 -6.10 7.24 -1.80
N VAL A 562 -5.49 8.42 -1.72
CA VAL A 562 -6.15 9.68 -2.10
C VAL A 562 -5.91 10.10 -3.56
N SER A 563 -4.77 9.72 -4.15
CA SER A 563 -4.39 10.14 -5.50
C SER A 563 -5.36 9.70 -6.61
N PRO A 564 -5.93 8.48 -6.61
CA PRO A 564 -6.89 8.10 -7.65
C PRO A 564 -8.13 9.01 -7.66
N ALA A 565 -8.61 9.39 -6.47
CA ALA A 565 -9.77 10.27 -6.35
C ALA A 565 -9.44 11.71 -6.78
N SER A 566 -8.23 12.21 -6.49
CA SER A 566 -7.84 13.58 -6.84
C SER A 566 -7.74 13.78 -8.35
N VAL A 567 -7.25 12.77 -9.07
CA VAL A 567 -7.16 12.79 -10.55
C VAL A 567 -8.54 12.87 -11.18
N GLU A 568 -9.43 11.95 -10.84
CA GLU A 568 -10.77 11.86 -11.46
C GLU A 568 -11.66 13.05 -11.09
N ILE A 569 -11.76 13.37 -9.79
CA ILE A 569 -12.60 14.45 -9.28
C ILE A 569 -12.01 15.81 -9.69
N GLY A 570 -10.70 15.97 -9.59
CA GLY A 570 -10.00 17.21 -9.94
C GLY A 570 -10.16 17.57 -11.41
N ARG A 571 -9.95 16.62 -12.32
CA ARG A 571 -10.15 16.85 -13.76
C ARG A 571 -11.60 17.18 -14.09
N ALA A 572 -12.55 16.48 -13.48
CA ALA A 572 -13.97 16.75 -13.66
C ALA A 572 -14.38 18.14 -13.15
N GLY A 573 -13.84 18.56 -12.01
CA GLY A 573 -14.01 19.89 -11.43
C GLY A 573 -13.13 20.99 -12.01
N LYS A 574 -12.32 20.67 -13.04
CA LYS A 574 -11.38 21.59 -13.72
C LYS A 574 -10.37 22.24 -12.76
N ALA A 575 -9.93 21.50 -11.76
CA ALA A 575 -8.81 21.89 -10.91
C ALA A 575 -7.52 22.00 -11.74
N ASP A 576 -6.56 22.78 -11.24
CA ASP A 576 -5.27 22.95 -11.90
C ASP A 576 -4.49 21.61 -11.94
N GLU A 577 -3.95 21.22 -13.10
CA GLU A 577 -3.25 19.93 -13.25
C GLU A 577 -2.01 19.85 -12.35
N SER A 578 -1.31 20.96 -12.07
CA SER A 578 -0.17 20.94 -11.14
C SER A 578 -0.62 20.67 -9.69
N TYR A 579 -1.80 21.15 -9.30
CA TYR A 579 -2.40 20.80 -8.02
C TYR A 579 -2.83 19.32 -7.96
N ILE A 580 -3.42 18.79 -9.04
CA ILE A 580 -3.85 17.39 -9.13
C ILE A 580 -2.66 16.44 -8.96
N VAL A 581 -1.56 16.69 -9.68
CA VAL A 581 -0.34 15.86 -9.63
C VAL A 581 0.28 15.87 -8.23
N ASN A 582 0.27 17.02 -7.55
CA ASN A 582 0.90 17.18 -6.24
C ASN A 582 -0.04 16.91 -5.05
N PHE A 583 -1.32 16.58 -5.28
CA PHE A 583 -2.33 16.48 -4.22
C PHE A 583 -1.95 15.46 -3.13
N GLY A 584 -1.47 14.27 -3.53
CA GLY A 584 -1.03 13.24 -2.59
C GLY A 584 0.12 13.74 -1.70
N GLU A 585 1.10 14.39 -2.31
CA GLU A 585 2.25 14.97 -1.62
C GLU A 585 1.84 16.12 -0.67
N GLU A 586 0.89 16.97 -1.07
CA GLU A 586 0.34 18.01 -0.19
C GLU A 586 -0.43 17.43 1.00
N CYS A 587 -1.11 16.29 0.83
CA CYS A 587 -1.74 15.57 1.94
C CYS A 587 -0.68 15.04 2.92
N VAL A 588 0.42 14.47 2.40
CA VAL A 588 1.57 13.99 3.19
C VAL A 588 2.25 15.14 3.95
N ARG A 589 2.59 16.25 3.28
CA ARG A 589 3.15 17.46 3.92
C ARG A 589 2.22 18.09 4.95
N GLY A 590 0.90 17.93 4.74
CA GLY A 590 -0.14 18.35 5.66
C GLY A 590 -0.28 17.45 6.90
N HIS A 591 0.30 16.26 6.88
CA HIS A 591 0.11 15.24 7.90
C HIS A 591 0.88 15.56 9.20
N PRO A 592 0.32 15.27 10.40
CA PRO A 592 1.00 15.52 11.68
C PRO A 592 2.38 14.85 11.82
N LEU A 593 2.55 13.66 11.24
CA LEU A 593 3.81 12.90 11.27
C LEU A 593 4.90 13.47 10.37
N PHE A 594 4.60 14.42 9.48
CA PHE A 594 5.58 14.95 8.54
C PHE A 594 6.81 15.55 9.24
N VAL A 595 6.63 16.14 10.43
CA VAL A 595 7.73 16.70 11.24
C VAL A 595 8.75 15.66 11.70
N CYS A 596 8.38 14.38 11.75
CA CYS A 596 9.29 13.30 12.14
C CYS A 596 10.42 13.11 11.13
N SER A 597 10.18 13.35 9.83
CA SER A 597 11.20 13.18 8.77
C SER A 597 12.50 13.95 9.07
N ARG A 598 12.39 15.26 9.35
CA ARG A 598 13.51 16.13 9.69
C ARG A 598 14.22 15.70 10.99
N LEU A 599 13.46 15.24 11.98
CA LEU A 599 14.01 14.78 13.27
C LEU A 599 14.78 13.46 13.11
N ILE A 600 14.24 12.53 12.34
CA ILE A 600 14.87 11.24 12.01
C ILE A 600 16.20 11.47 11.29
N GLN A 601 16.21 12.31 10.24
CA GLN A 601 17.42 12.63 9.48
C GLN A 601 18.52 13.24 10.36
N ALA A 602 18.19 14.23 11.20
CA ALA A 602 19.14 14.85 12.12
C ALA A 602 19.72 13.84 13.13
N LEU A 603 18.88 12.91 13.60
CA LEU A 603 19.28 11.93 14.60
C LEU A 603 20.05 10.74 14.01
N GLN A 604 19.67 10.24 12.83
CA GLN A 604 20.41 9.20 12.11
C GLN A 604 21.85 9.64 11.88
N ARG A 605 22.06 10.90 11.46
CA ARG A 605 23.39 11.50 11.33
C ARG A 605 24.18 11.43 12.64
N SER A 606 23.58 11.86 13.74
CA SER A 606 24.22 11.92 15.06
C SER A 606 24.56 10.52 15.61
N VAL A 607 23.64 9.56 15.47
CA VAL A 607 23.80 8.17 15.92
C VAL A 607 24.87 7.46 15.09
N ARG A 608 24.81 7.55 13.76
CA ARG A 608 25.80 6.89 12.86
C ARG A 608 27.22 7.43 13.07
N GLN A 609 27.37 8.76 13.19
CA GLN A 609 28.67 9.36 13.51
C GLN A 609 29.22 8.88 14.86
N SER A 610 28.36 8.79 15.88
CA SER A 610 28.75 8.30 17.21
C SER A 610 29.10 6.81 17.21
N ALA A 611 28.43 6.04 16.34
CA ALA A 611 28.68 4.61 16.15
C ALA A 611 29.92 4.32 15.27
N GLY A 612 30.47 5.33 14.59
CA GLY A 612 31.53 5.14 13.60
C GLY A 612 31.06 4.39 12.34
N ILE A 613 29.76 4.43 12.04
CA ILE A 613 29.15 3.76 10.88
C ILE A 613 29.15 4.74 9.70
N GLY A 614 29.74 4.35 8.58
CA GLY A 614 29.71 5.12 7.34
C GLY A 614 28.32 5.17 6.70
N PRO A 615 28.04 6.17 5.84
CA PRO A 615 26.76 6.28 5.15
C PRO A 615 26.56 5.20 4.07
N TRP A 616 27.65 4.64 3.54
CA TRP A 616 27.61 3.62 2.48
C TRP A 616 27.91 2.21 2.99
N THR A 617 27.19 1.24 2.45
CA THR A 617 27.45 -0.19 2.64
C THR A 617 27.84 -0.82 1.32
N VAL A 618 29.00 -1.49 1.27
CA VAL A 618 29.39 -2.28 0.10
C VAL A 618 28.71 -3.65 0.17
N VAL A 619 27.85 -3.91 -0.80
CA VAL A 619 27.11 -5.15 -0.95
C VAL A 619 27.89 -6.13 -1.84
N GLY A 620 28.44 -5.65 -2.96
CA GLY A 620 29.35 -6.38 -3.84
C GLY A 620 30.59 -5.55 -4.13
N ALA A 621 31.79 -6.09 -3.90
CA ALA A 621 33.05 -5.33 -3.92
C ALA A 621 33.63 -5.06 -5.33
N GLY A 622 32.92 -5.46 -6.39
CA GLY A 622 33.37 -5.33 -7.78
C GLY A 622 34.48 -6.30 -8.18
N VAL A 623 34.90 -6.28 -9.45
CA VAL A 623 35.86 -7.21 -10.07
C VAL A 623 37.18 -7.33 -9.30
N ASN A 624 37.66 -6.22 -8.72
CA ASN A 624 38.95 -6.17 -8.02
C ASN A 624 38.85 -6.52 -6.53
N GLY A 625 37.64 -6.67 -5.98
CA GLY A 625 37.42 -6.94 -4.56
C GLY A 625 37.79 -5.78 -3.61
N ASP A 626 38.12 -4.61 -4.13
CA ASP A 626 38.58 -3.44 -3.36
C ASP A 626 37.52 -2.32 -3.26
N GLY A 627 36.28 -2.58 -3.71
CA GLY A 627 35.21 -1.60 -3.70
C GLY A 627 35.36 -0.52 -4.79
N THR A 628 36.18 -0.76 -5.82
CA THR A 628 36.40 0.20 -6.91
C THR A 628 35.73 -0.20 -8.23
N ALA A 629 35.20 0.79 -8.94
CA ALA A 629 34.69 0.64 -10.29
C ALA A 629 34.93 1.90 -11.11
N THR A 630 35.08 1.75 -12.43
CA THR A 630 35.27 2.88 -13.36
C THR A 630 34.27 2.78 -14.51
N GLY A 631 33.57 3.89 -14.80
CA GLY A 631 32.59 3.94 -15.89
C GLY A 631 31.93 5.31 -16.05
N VAL A 632 31.10 5.46 -17.08
CA VAL A 632 30.29 6.65 -17.33
C VAL A 632 29.11 6.67 -16.35
N PRO A 633 28.89 7.75 -15.58
CA PRO A 633 27.77 7.82 -14.65
C PRO A 633 26.44 8.00 -15.39
N VAL A 634 25.46 7.17 -15.07
CA VAL A 634 24.11 7.21 -15.66
C VAL A 634 23.08 7.19 -14.55
N ASN A 635 22.18 8.19 -14.53
CA ASN A 635 21.07 8.24 -13.59
C ASN A 635 19.83 7.57 -14.20
N GLN A 636 19.60 6.31 -13.83
CA GLN A 636 18.52 5.49 -14.35
C GLN A 636 18.23 4.33 -13.39
N LEU A 637 16.95 3.97 -13.27
CA LEU A 637 16.54 2.84 -12.44
C LEU A 637 16.98 1.51 -13.05
N LEU A 638 17.49 0.60 -12.22
CA LEU A 638 17.94 -0.72 -12.66
C LEU A 638 16.78 -1.57 -13.22
N ASP A 639 15.56 -1.40 -12.70
CA ASP A 639 14.34 -2.09 -13.17
C ASP A 639 13.99 -1.79 -14.64
N THR A 640 14.38 -0.61 -15.15
CA THR A 640 14.20 -0.24 -16.55
C THR A 640 15.21 -0.89 -17.49
N LEU A 641 16.29 -1.46 -16.93
CA LEU A 641 17.38 -2.11 -17.66
C LEU A 641 17.29 -3.63 -17.51
N GLN A 642 16.13 -4.20 -17.78
CA GLN A 642 15.86 -5.63 -17.64
C GLN A 642 15.54 -6.29 -18.99
N GLY A 643 15.74 -7.61 -19.07
CA GLY A 643 15.41 -8.40 -20.26
C GLY A 643 16.52 -8.46 -21.35
N PRO A 644 16.25 -9.11 -22.49
CA PRO A 644 17.26 -9.39 -23.51
C PRO A 644 17.85 -8.13 -24.18
N ALA A 645 17.07 -7.05 -24.31
CA ALA A 645 17.54 -5.80 -24.89
C ALA A 645 18.37 -4.94 -23.92
N ALA A 646 18.42 -5.28 -22.62
CA ALA A 646 19.12 -4.48 -21.62
C ALA A 646 20.61 -4.28 -21.94
N THR A 647 21.27 -5.30 -22.50
CA THR A 647 22.69 -5.19 -22.89
C THR A 647 22.89 -4.14 -23.99
N ALA A 648 22.00 -4.10 -24.98
CA ALA A 648 22.05 -3.10 -26.04
C ALA A 648 21.74 -1.69 -25.49
N ALA A 649 20.74 -1.58 -24.61
CA ALA A 649 20.41 -0.32 -23.95
C ALA A 649 21.59 0.24 -23.13
N VAL A 650 22.29 -0.62 -22.36
CA VAL A 650 23.50 -0.23 -21.62
C VAL A 650 24.64 0.21 -22.54
N GLN A 651 24.82 -0.46 -23.68
CA GLN A 651 25.81 -0.06 -24.67
C GLN A 651 25.47 1.31 -25.29
N GLU A 652 24.20 1.59 -25.56
CA GLU A 652 23.75 2.89 -26.09
C GLU A 652 23.93 4.02 -25.07
N LEU A 653 23.67 3.76 -23.78
CA LEU A 653 23.77 4.76 -22.70
C LEU A 653 25.18 5.32 -22.50
N ALA A 654 26.22 4.53 -22.80
CA ALA A 654 27.61 4.92 -22.58
C ALA A 654 28.51 4.74 -23.82
N ASP A 655 27.92 4.65 -25.01
CA ASP A 655 28.61 4.48 -26.30
C ASP A 655 29.66 3.35 -26.26
N GLY A 656 29.28 2.22 -25.64
CA GLY A 656 30.11 1.04 -25.44
C GLY A 656 31.12 1.09 -24.28
N SER A 657 31.16 2.18 -23.51
CA SER A 657 31.97 2.26 -22.28
C SER A 657 31.26 1.61 -21.08
N PRO A 658 31.99 1.16 -20.04
CA PRO A 658 31.36 0.65 -18.82
C PRO A 658 30.50 1.72 -18.12
N VAL A 659 29.40 1.31 -17.48
CA VAL A 659 28.43 2.21 -16.81
C VAL A 659 28.57 2.15 -15.30
N VAL A 660 28.54 3.31 -14.65
CA VAL A 660 28.28 3.45 -13.21
C VAL A 660 26.82 3.90 -13.08
N LEU A 661 25.94 2.96 -12.75
CA LEU A 661 24.52 3.20 -12.64
C LEU A 661 24.18 3.80 -11.28
N ILE A 662 23.40 4.87 -11.29
CA ILE A 662 22.85 5.53 -10.11
C ILE A 662 21.35 5.21 -10.11
N SER A 663 20.94 4.28 -9.26
CA SER A 663 19.55 3.80 -9.18
C SER A 663 18.94 4.18 -7.84
N GLU A 664 17.89 4.98 -7.84
CA GLU A 664 17.25 5.41 -6.59
C GLU A 664 16.62 4.22 -5.84
N THR A 665 16.02 3.28 -6.58
CA THR A 665 15.37 2.10 -6.02
C THR A 665 16.06 0.80 -6.43
N LEU A 666 15.90 -0.23 -5.60
CA LEU A 666 16.23 -1.63 -5.88
C LEU A 666 15.17 -2.55 -5.27
N ASP A 667 14.53 -3.37 -6.10
CA ASP A 667 13.54 -4.37 -5.68
C ASP A 667 14.21 -5.68 -5.19
N GLY A 668 15.47 -5.92 -5.54
CA GLY A 668 16.25 -7.08 -5.12
C GLY A 668 16.14 -8.30 -6.02
N LEU A 669 15.28 -8.25 -7.04
CA LEU A 669 15.04 -9.28 -8.04
C LEU A 669 15.59 -8.90 -9.43
N GLU A 670 16.21 -7.74 -9.57
CA GLU A 670 16.79 -7.27 -10.83
C GLU A 670 18.04 -8.07 -11.24
N ASP A 671 18.24 -8.21 -12.55
CA ASP A 671 19.50 -8.64 -13.12
C ASP A 671 20.44 -7.44 -13.32
N ILE A 672 21.76 -7.69 -13.30
CA ILE A 672 22.79 -6.70 -13.60
C ILE A 672 23.29 -6.94 -15.03
N PRO A 673 22.92 -6.08 -16.00
CA PRO A 673 23.27 -6.30 -17.39
C PRO A 673 24.79 -6.22 -17.65
N PRO A 674 25.32 -6.97 -18.62
CA PRO A 674 26.69 -6.82 -19.09
C PRO A 674 26.98 -5.37 -19.51
N GLY A 675 28.11 -4.83 -19.04
CA GLY A 675 28.52 -3.44 -19.28
C GLY A 675 28.31 -2.51 -18.09
N VAL A 676 27.48 -2.90 -17.11
CA VAL A 676 27.38 -2.20 -15.83
C VAL A 676 28.57 -2.57 -14.95
N ALA A 677 29.44 -1.60 -14.67
CA ALA A 677 30.60 -1.75 -13.79
C ALA A 677 30.25 -1.51 -12.31
N ALA A 678 29.27 -0.66 -12.04
CA ALA A 678 28.76 -0.43 -10.70
C ALA A 678 27.27 -0.08 -10.69
N VAL A 679 26.60 -0.42 -9.60
CA VAL A 679 25.27 0.05 -9.21
C VAL A 679 25.40 0.71 -7.84
N LEU A 680 25.13 2.00 -7.78
CA LEU A 680 25.05 2.77 -6.55
C LEU A 680 23.58 3.04 -6.29
N SER A 681 23.08 2.69 -5.11
CA SER A 681 21.66 2.85 -4.79
C SER A 681 21.38 3.53 -3.47
N LYS A 682 20.23 4.19 -3.39
CA LYS A 682 19.68 4.73 -2.15
C LYS A 682 18.92 3.66 -1.36
N SER A 683 18.31 2.69 -2.04
CA SER A 683 17.66 1.56 -1.38
C SER A 683 18.68 0.62 -0.75
N GLY A 684 18.46 0.30 0.52
CA GLY A 684 19.21 -0.75 1.22
C GLY A 684 18.91 -2.12 0.62
N VAL A 685 19.93 -2.97 0.58
CA VAL A 685 19.83 -4.35 0.12
C VAL A 685 20.64 -5.23 1.07
N ASP A 686 20.08 -6.38 1.45
CA ASP A 686 20.79 -7.37 2.27
C ASP A 686 21.99 -7.98 1.50
N LEU A 687 23.08 -8.30 2.21
CA LEU A 687 24.31 -8.80 1.57
C LEU A 687 24.06 -10.15 0.90
N LEU A 688 23.12 -10.94 1.37
CA LEU A 688 22.83 -12.28 0.85
C LEU A 688 21.58 -12.31 -0.04
N SER A 689 21.08 -11.16 -0.48
CA SER A 689 19.96 -11.07 -1.43
C SER A 689 20.33 -11.56 -2.84
N HIS A 690 19.32 -11.82 -3.68
CA HIS A 690 19.54 -12.27 -5.07
C HIS A 690 20.30 -11.23 -5.91
N VAL A 691 19.92 -9.95 -5.87
CA VAL A 691 20.65 -8.90 -6.60
C VAL A 691 22.10 -8.76 -6.13
N ALA A 692 22.36 -8.93 -4.83
CA ALA A 692 23.72 -8.93 -4.28
C ALA A 692 24.58 -10.08 -4.82
N LEU A 693 24.00 -11.29 -4.91
CA LEU A 693 24.65 -12.44 -5.51
C LEU A 693 25.00 -12.18 -6.99
N ARG A 694 24.05 -11.63 -7.76
CA ARG A 694 24.23 -11.31 -9.18
C ARG A 694 25.27 -10.23 -9.42
N ALA A 695 25.37 -9.25 -8.53
CA ALA A 695 26.41 -8.22 -8.59
C ALA A 695 27.80 -8.85 -8.49
N ARG A 696 27.98 -9.78 -7.54
CA ARG A 696 29.25 -10.50 -7.37
C ARG A 696 29.57 -11.38 -8.57
N GLN A 697 28.59 -12.13 -9.07
CA GLN A 697 28.77 -13.02 -10.23
C GLN A 697 29.11 -12.27 -11.52
N SER A 698 28.51 -11.09 -11.73
CA SER A 698 28.84 -10.21 -12.86
C SER A 698 30.13 -9.42 -12.65
N GLY A 699 30.63 -9.37 -11.41
CA GLY A 699 31.78 -8.55 -11.02
C GLY A 699 31.45 -7.05 -10.89
N ALA A 700 30.17 -6.67 -10.86
CA ALA A 700 29.76 -5.29 -10.64
C ALA A 700 29.93 -4.89 -9.17
N LEU A 701 30.38 -3.66 -8.94
CA LEU A 701 30.34 -3.03 -7.62
C LEU A 701 28.88 -2.71 -7.28
N LEU A 702 28.36 -3.19 -6.15
CA LEU A 702 27.04 -2.80 -5.65
C LEU A 702 27.22 -2.15 -4.29
N ALA A 703 26.79 -0.90 -4.14
CA ALA A 703 26.86 -0.17 -2.87
C ALA A 703 25.58 0.63 -2.61
N THR A 704 25.17 0.68 -1.35
CA THR A 704 23.92 1.33 -0.93
C THR A 704 24.21 2.47 0.04
N CYS A 705 23.50 3.60 -0.11
CA CYS A 705 23.61 4.78 0.73
C CYS A 705 22.37 4.94 1.60
N SER A 706 22.58 5.05 2.91
CA SER A 706 21.51 5.18 3.89
C SER A 706 21.26 6.63 4.34
N ASP A 707 21.94 7.60 3.73
CA ASP A 707 21.86 9.02 4.09
C ASP A 707 21.62 9.88 2.84
N ASP A 708 20.51 10.62 2.84
CA ASP A 708 20.06 11.48 1.74
C ASP A 708 21.11 12.54 1.36
N GLN A 709 21.82 13.12 2.31
CA GLN A 709 22.76 14.20 2.03
C GLN A 709 24.00 13.69 1.28
N TYR A 710 24.51 12.51 1.67
CA TYR A 710 25.62 11.88 0.96
C TYR A 710 25.19 11.36 -0.41
N TRP A 711 23.96 10.85 -0.52
CA TRP A 711 23.37 10.46 -1.78
C TRP A 711 23.25 11.65 -2.73
N ASP A 712 22.59 12.74 -2.31
CA ASP A 712 22.39 13.94 -3.12
C ASP A 712 23.71 14.59 -3.54
N ALA A 713 24.69 14.62 -2.63
CA ALA A 713 26.04 15.11 -2.94
C ALA A 713 26.73 14.25 -4.01
N LEU A 714 26.62 12.92 -3.90
CA LEU A 714 27.16 12.01 -4.90
C LEU A 714 26.47 12.19 -6.25
N VAL A 715 25.14 12.16 -6.28
CA VAL A 715 24.34 12.34 -7.50
C VAL A 715 24.71 13.65 -8.17
N THR A 716 24.81 14.75 -7.42
CA THR A 716 25.24 16.06 -7.92
C THR A 716 26.65 16.00 -8.52
N SER A 717 27.59 15.33 -7.85
CA SER A 717 28.98 15.21 -8.33
C SER A 717 29.10 14.39 -9.63
N LEU A 718 28.31 13.31 -9.74
CA LEU A 718 28.33 12.39 -10.87
C LEU A 718 27.56 12.94 -12.07
N THR A 719 26.42 13.61 -11.85
CA THR A 719 25.62 14.22 -12.92
C THR A 719 26.27 15.46 -13.54
N ALA A 720 27.19 16.12 -12.83
CA ALA A 720 27.97 17.24 -13.36
C ALA A 720 29.05 16.81 -14.36
N THR A 721 29.36 15.51 -14.48
CA THR A 721 30.56 15.01 -15.18
C THR A 721 30.20 13.89 -16.18
N PRO A 722 30.03 14.19 -17.49
CA PRO A 722 29.69 13.18 -18.50
C PRO A 722 30.91 12.33 -18.95
N SER A 723 32.04 12.42 -18.27
CA SER A 723 33.23 11.61 -18.55
C SER A 723 33.30 10.39 -17.62
N PRO A 724 34.09 9.35 -17.97
CA PRO A 724 34.33 8.23 -17.07
C PRO A 724 34.81 8.71 -15.70
N VAL A 725 34.19 8.18 -14.65
CA VAL A 725 34.57 8.41 -13.25
C VAL A 725 35.11 7.12 -12.67
N ARG A 726 36.01 7.23 -11.70
CA ARG A 726 36.36 6.13 -10.81
C ARG A 726 35.67 6.35 -9.48
N VAL A 727 34.83 5.41 -9.09
CA VAL A 727 34.16 5.38 -7.78
C VAL A 727 34.88 4.37 -6.90
N THR A 728 35.20 4.78 -5.68
CA THR A 728 35.79 3.91 -4.64
C THR A 728 34.91 3.99 -3.41
N VAL A 729 34.36 2.85 -2.98
CA VAL A 729 33.62 2.75 -1.72
C VAL A 729 34.48 1.98 -0.72
N ASP A 730 34.93 2.66 0.32
CA ASP A 730 35.72 2.03 1.38
C ASP A 730 34.83 1.07 2.18
N ILE A 731 35.17 -0.22 2.12
CA ILE A 731 34.41 -1.31 2.76
C ILE A 731 34.40 -1.17 4.30
N SER A 732 35.44 -0.57 4.88
CA SER A 732 35.63 -0.47 6.33
C SER A 732 34.99 0.79 6.92
N THR A 733 35.10 1.92 6.23
CA THR A 733 34.61 3.21 6.71
C THR A 733 33.26 3.61 6.11
N GLY A 734 32.81 2.94 5.05
CA GLY A 734 31.57 3.27 4.34
C GLY A 734 31.61 4.66 3.70
N THR A 735 32.80 5.12 3.30
CA THR A 735 32.99 6.41 2.62
C THR A 735 33.16 6.22 1.12
N VAL A 736 32.58 7.12 0.34
CA VAL A 736 32.73 7.13 -1.12
C VAL A 736 33.67 8.24 -1.56
N ASP A 737 34.60 7.88 -2.43
CA ASP A 737 35.46 8.82 -3.16
C ASP A 737 35.20 8.70 -4.67
N VAL A 738 35.12 9.85 -5.34
CA VAL A 738 34.91 9.94 -6.78
C VAL A 738 36.04 10.76 -7.38
N SER A 739 36.79 10.14 -8.30
CA SER A 739 37.86 10.80 -9.03
C SER A 739 37.63 10.73 -10.54
N GLU A 740 38.36 11.54 -11.31
CA GLU A 740 38.42 11.37 -12.77
C GLU A 740 38.87 9.93 -13.08
N GLY A 741 38.07 9.24 -13.88
CA GLY A 741 38.43 7.95 -14.42
C GLY A 741 39.32 8.15 -15.65
N ASP A 742 40.39 7.39 -15.77
CA ASP A 742 41.09 7.30 -17.05
C ASP A 742 40.10 6.87 -18.13
N ALA A 743 40.26 7.39 -19.36
CA ALA A 743 39.51 6.90 -20.51
C ALA A 743 39.79 5.40 -20.65
N VAL A 744 38.90 4.58 -20.12
CA VAL A 744 38.98 3.14 -20.21
C VAL A 744 38.74 2.82 -21.67
N ALA A 745 39.82 2.68 -22.44
CA ALA A 745 39.74 2.22 -23.82
C ALA A 745 38.90 0.96 -23.81
N ALA A 746 37.71 1.01 -24.44
CA ALA A 746 36.66 0.01 -24.43
C ALA A 746 37.24 -1.30 -23.92
N ALA A 747 37.23 -1.46 -22.59
CA ALA A 747 37.78 -2.66 -22.02
C ALA A 747 36.84 -3.68 -22.63
N THR A 748 37.37 -4.46 -23.55
CA THR A 748 36.95 -5.83 -23.72
C THR A 748 37.13 -6.37 -22.32
N SER A 749 36.10 -6.17 -21.49
CA SER A 749 35.90 -6.92 -20.30
C SER A 749 36.21 -8.32 -20.76
N SER A 750 37.19 -8.96 -20.14
CA SER A 750 37.55 -10.32 -20.50
C SER A 750 36.38 -11.30 -20.24
N SER A 751 35.16 -10.81 -19.95
CA SER A 751 33.89 -11.50 -20.16
C SER A 751 33.44 -11.56 -21.63
N SER A 752 33.90 -10.67 -22.53
CA SER A 752 33.70 -10.80 -23.99
C SER A 752 34.49 -11.98 -24.60
N ALA A 753 35.42 -12.58 -23.84
CA ALA A 753 36.03 -13.87 -24.20
C ALA A 753 35.19 -15.10 -23.77
N LYS A 754 34.10 -14.90 -23.00
CA LYS A 754 33.08 -15.94 -22.72
C LYS A 754 31.81 -15.79 -23.56
N ALA A 755 31.66 -14.73 -24.37
CA ALA A 755 30.57 -14.59 -25.35
C ALA A 755 30.72 -15.54 -26.57
N ALA A 756 31.75 -16.40 -26.57
CA ALA A 756 31.86 -17.58 -27.43
C ALA A 756 32.26 -18.83 -26.62
N ALA A 757 31.90 -18.89 -25.33
CA ALA A 757 31.84 -20.18 -24.65
C ALA A 757 30.71 -20.97 -25.30
N GLY A 758 31.02 -22.17 -25.82
CA GLY A 758 30.01 -23.01 -26.46
C GLY A 758 28.79 -23.20 -25.56
N ALA A 759 27.61 -23.34 -26.19
CA ALA A 759 26.33 -23.57 -25.51
C ALA A 759 26.51 -24.42 -24.25
N VAL A 760 26.08 -23.90 -23.10
CA VAL A 760 26.15 -24.64 -21.84
C VAL A 760 25.28 -25.89 -22.01
N SER A 761 25.91 -27.07 -22.01
CA SER A 761 25.17 -28.33 -22.13
C SER A 761 24.53 -28.66 -20.79
N LEU A 762 23.20 -28.65 -20.75
CA LEU A 762 22.46 -29.14 -19.59
C LEU A 762 22.67 -30.65 -19.41
N SER A 763 22.58 -31.10 -18.16
CA SER A 763 22.67 -32.54 -17.87
C SER A 763 21.45 -33.26 -18.46
N PRO A 764 21.62 -34.44 -19.08
CA PRO A 764 20.50 -35.23 -19.57
C PRO A 764 19.55 -35.60 -18.44
N VAL A 765 18.24 -35.46 -18.67
CA VAL A 765 17.20 -35.87 -17.72
C VAL A 765 16.40 -37.04 -18.27
N ASP A 766 15.83 -37.83 -17.38
CA ASP A 766 14.93 -38.93 -17.74
C ASP A 766 13.48 -38.44 -17.75
N THR A 767 12.98 -38.09 -18.93
CA THR A 767 11.57 -37.70 -19.12
C THR A 767 10.64 -38.89 -19.30
N SER A 768 11.14 -40.14 -19.19
CA SER A 768 10.34 -41.36 -19.36
C SER A 768 9.68 -41.86 -18.06
N ILE A 769 9.90 -41.15 -16.95
CA ILE A 769 9.33 -41.47 -15.65
C ILE A 769 7.81 -41.37 -15.70
N SER A 770 7.13 -42.50 -15.47
CA SER A 770 5.66 -42.55 -15.52
C SER A 770 4.98 -42.10 -14.22
N SER A 771 5.70 -42.11 -13.10
CA SER A 771 5.19 -41.63 -11.80
C SER A 771 4.98 -40.11 -11.82
N TRP A 772 3.89 -39.62 -11.24
CA TRP A 772 3.62 -38.19 -11.04
C TRP A 772 4.32 -37.60 -9.82
N ALA A 773 4.62 -38.42 -8.80
CA ALA A 773 5.25 -37.96 -7.58
C ALA A 773 6.20 -39.01 -7.00
N VAL A 774 7.43 -38.60 -6.68
CA VAL A 774 8.46 -39.45 -6.10
C VAL A 774 8.79 -39.01 -4.66
N ALA A 775 9.06 -40.00 -3.79
CA ALA A 775 9.45 -39.76 -2.40
C ALA A 775 10.98 -39.56 -2.27
N PRO A 776 11.49 -39.03 -1.15
CA PRO A 776 12.92 -38.73 -0.99
C PRO A 776 13.87 -39.93 -1.22
N ALA A 777 13.40 -41.16 -1.00
CA ALA A 777 14.18 -42.37 -1.27
C ALA A 777 14.44 -42.62 -2.78
N GLU A 778 13.68 -41.97 -3.65
CA GLU A 778 13.76 -42.07 -5.11
C GLU A 778 14.41 -40.84 -5.75
N TYR A 779 14.82 -39.85 -4.94
CA TYR A 779 15.54 -38.68 -5.45
C TYR A 779 16.89 -39.11 -6.00
N ALA A 780 17.10 -38.85 -7.30
CA ALA A 780 18.33 -39.19 -8.00
C ALA A 780 18.62 -38.18 -9.13
N PRO A 781 19.90 -37.97 -9.49
CA PRO A 781 20.26 -37.16 -10.65
C PRO A 781 19.55 -37.65 -11.91
N GLY A 782 18.93 -36.72 -12.65
CA GLY A 782 18.16 -37.01 -13.86
C GLY A 782 16.70 -37.39 -13.62
N VAL A 783 16.29 -37.64 -12.36
CA VAL A 783 14.88 -37.86 -11.96
C VAL A 783 14.26 -36.55 -11.45
N VAL A 784 15.00 -35.85 -10.58
CA VAL A 784 14.65 -34.57 -9.95
C VAL A 784 15.82 -33.60 -10.07
N GLY A 785 15.60 -32.32 -9.75
CA GLY A 785 16.64 -31.30 -9.82
C GLY A 785 17.57 -31.27 -8.61
N GLY A 786 18.42 -30.24 -8.60
CA GLY A 786 19.47 -30.04 -7.60
C GLY A 786 18.93 -29.79 -6.19
N LYS A 787 17.81 -29.05 -6.04
CA LYS A 787 17.25 -28.74 -4.72
C LYS A 787 16.74 -29.99 -4.03
N SER A 788 15.97 -30.83 -4.72
CA SER A 788 15.48 -32.10 -4.15
C SER A 788 16.65 -33.02 -3.79
N SER A 789 17.64 -33.14 -4.68
CA SER A 789 18.82 -33.99 -4.47
C SER A 789 19.67 -33.53 -3.29
N ASN A 790 19.89 -32.22 -3.15
CA ASN A 790 20.62 -31.63 -2.03
C ASN A 790 19.83 -31.81 -0.73
N LEU A 791 18.51 -31.64 -0.74
CA LEU A 791 17.66 -31.85 0.44
C LEU A 791 17.73 -33.30 0.96
N ALA A 792 17.71 -34.31 0.07
CA ALA A 792 17.92 -35.70 0.47
C ALA A 792 19.31 -35.95 1.06
N THR A 793 20.34 -35.30 0.52
CA THR A 793 21.71 -35.36 1.06
C THR A 793 21.76 -34.74 2.47
N LEU A 794 21.15 -33.57 2.66
CA LEU A 794 21.04 -32.92 3.97
C LEU A 794 20.32 -33.80 4.99
N ALA A 795 19.25 -34.48 4.58
CA ALA A 795 18.51 -35.38 5.46
C ALA A 795 19.38 -36.55 5.97
N GLN A 796 20.31 -37.05 5.15
CA GLN A 796 21.27 -38.08 5.55
C GLN A 796 22.31 -37.54 6.55
N LEU A 797 22.78 -36.30 6.34
CA LEU A 797 23.81 -35.66 7.17
C LEU A 797 23.27 -35.07 8.48
N ALA A 798 21.98 -34.75 8.56
CA ALA A 798 21.37 -34.02 9.68
C ALA A 798 21.68 -34.65 11.06
N SER A 799 21.63 -35.98 11.17
CA SER A 799 21.93 -36.68 12.43
C SER A 799 23.42 -36.60 12.83
N GLU A 800 24.32 -36.63 11.85
CA GLU A 800 25.76 -36.49 12.06
C GLU A 800 26.12 -35.06 12.45
N ILE A 801 25.57 -34.06 11.74
CA ILE A 801 25.72 -32.64 12.09
C ILE A 801 25.22 -32.39 13.51
N SER A 802 24.07 -32.96 13.86
CA SER A 802 23.52 -32.82 15.21
C SER A 802 24.44 -33.40 16.28
N SER A 803 25.03 -34.57 16.01
CA SER A 803 25.96 -35.22 16.93
C SER A 803 27.28 -34.44 17.09
N ILE A 804 27.76 -33.80 16.01
CA ILE A 804 29.03 -33.04 16.02
C ILE A 804 28.86 -31.69 16.70
N THR A 805 27.78 -30.97 16.37
CA THR A 805 27.55 -29.60 16.81
C THR A 805 26.82 -29.51 18.15
N GLY A 806 26.08 -30.56 18.54
CA GLY A 806 25.18 -30.54 19.68
C GLY A 806 23.89 -29.74 19.44
N VAL A 807 23.63 -29.30 18.20
CA VAL A 807 22.41 -28.60 17.78
C VAL A 807 21.43 -29.63 17.19
N ASP A 808 20.14 -29.57 17.50
CA ASP A 808 19.14 -30.42 16.85
C ASP A 808 18.91 -29.91 15.42
N VAL A 809 19.52 -30.59 14.44
CA VAL A 809 19.42 -30.26 13.02
C VAL A 809 18.43 -31.19 12.33
N ARG A 810 17.48 -30.59 11.61
CA ARG A 810 16.42 -31.29 10.90
C ARG A 810 16.29 -30.78 9.46
N VAL A 811 15.56 -31.53 8.65
CA VAL A 811 15.22 -31.19 7.28
C VAL A 811 13.71 -31.37 7.13
N PRO A 812 12.99 -30.42 6.50
CA PRO A 812 11.55 -30.54 6.29
C PRO A 812 11.21 -31.75 5.41
N GLN A 813 10.00 -32.31 5.60
CA GLN A 813 9.53 -33.39 4.74
C GLN A 813 9.21 -32.85 3.34
N SER A 814 9.43 -33.68 2.32
CA SER A 814 9.18 -33.30 0.93
C SER A 814 8.81 -34.47 0.05
N ILE A 815 8.19 -34.16 -1.08
CA ILE A 815 8.09 -35.02 -2.27
C ILE A 815 8.43 -34.18 -3.50
N ALA A 816 8.69 -34.83 -4.63
CA ALA A 816 8.95 -34.11 -5.87
C ALA A 816 8.11 -34.64 -7.03
N MET A 817 7.66 -33.74 -7.89
CA MET A 817 7.19 -34.07 -9.23
C MET A 817 8.41 -34.17 -10.14
N PRO A 818 8.71 -35.36 -10.72
CA PRO A 818 9.95 -35.59 -11.46
C PRO A 818 9.97 -34.83 -12.80
N PHE A 819 11.13 -34.78 -13.44
CA PHE A 819 11.27 -34.25 -14.80
C PHE A 819 10.31 -34.95 -15.79
N GLY A 820 9.89 -34.22 -16.84
CA GLY A 820 8.91 -34.70 -17.81
C GLY A 820 7.45 -34.58 -17.36
N SER A 821 7.17 -34.15 -16.12
CA SER A 821 5.79 -34.02 -15.61
C SER A 821 4.99 -32.91 -16.32
N LEU A 822 5.62 -31.77 -16.62
CA LEU A 822 4.99 -30.68 -17.38
C LEU A 822 4.67 -31.13 -18.81
N GLU A 823 5.65 -31.74 -19.46
CA GLU A 823 5.58 -32.22 -20.85
C GLU A 823 4.49 -33.28 -21.01
N ARG A 824 4.39 -34.22 -20.05
CA ARG A 824 3.30 -35.21 -20.02
C ARG A 824 1.95 -34.56 -19.80
N THR A 825 1.87 -33.52 -18.98
CA THR A 825 0.62 -32.77 -18.73
C THR A 825 0.16 -32.03 -19.99
N LEU A 826 1.08 -31.39 -20.71
CA LEU A 826 0.82 -30.71 -21.99
C LEU A 826 0.38 -31.69 -23.08
N ALA A 827 0.93 -32.91 -23.10
CA ALA A 827 0.60 -33.94 -24.08
C ALA A 827 -0.80 -34.58 -23.87
N MET A 828 -1.52 -34.25 -22.79
CA MET A 828 -2.84 -34.80 -22.53
C MET A 828 -3.92 -34.16 -23.42
N PRO A 829 -4.90 -34.94 -23.92
CA PRO A 829 -5.96 -34.41 -24.79
C PRO A 829 -6.75 -33.25 -24.18
N GLU A 830 -7.01 -33.29 -22.87
CA GLU A 830 -7.71 -32.24 -22.13
C GLU A 830 -6.92 -30.91 -22.03
N ASN A 831 -5.62 -30.94 -22.31
CA ASN A 831 -4.73 -29.77 -22.30
C ASN A 831 -4.31 -29.33 -23.71
N ALA A 832 -4.92 -29.88 -24.77
CA ALA A 832 -4.56 -29.57 -26.16
C ALA A 832 -4.64 -28.06 -26.48
N ASP A 833 -5.66 -27.36 -25.97
CA ASP A 833 -5.82 -25.92 -26.16
C ASP A 833 -4.69 -25.12 -25.50
N ALA A 834 -4.33 -25.48 -24.26
CA ALA A 834 -3.23 -24.86 -23.54
C ALA A 834 -1.87 -25.15 -24.20
N SER A 835 -1.67 -26.37 -24.72
CA SER A 835 -0.47 -26.72 -25.48
C SER A 835 -0.36 -25.92 -26.77
N SER A 836 -1.46 -25.79 -27.53
CA SER A 836 -1.48 -25.00 -28.77
C SER A 836 -1.19 -23.52 -28.49
N ALA A 837 -1.79 -22.96 -27.43
CA ALA A 837 -1.55 -21.58 -27.03
C ALA A 837 -0.08 -21.36 -26.60
N LEU A 838 0.54 -22.34 -25.95
CA LEU A 838 1.96 -22.29 -25.60
C LEU A 838 2.84 -22.33 -26.86
N ASP A 839 2.56 -23.22 -27.81
CA ASP A 839 3.32 -23.30 -29.08
C ASP A 839 3.21 -22.01 -29.90
N GLU A 840 2.03 -21.39 -29.94
CA GLU A 840 1.81 -20.08 -30.57
C GLU A 840 2.61 -18.98 -29.86
N ALA A 841 2.60 -18.96 -28.52
CA ALA A 841 3.37 -18.00 -27.74
C ALA A 841 4.89 -18.17 -27.94
N LEU A 842 5.39 -19.41 -28.02
CA LEU A 842 6.81 -19.67 -28.28
C LEU A 842 7.21 -19.29 -29.72
N THR A 843 6.34 -19.54 -30.69
CA THR A 843 6.56 -19.07 -32.08
C THR A 843 6.61 -17.54 -32.14
N ALA A 844 5.74 -16.86 -31.40
CA ALA A 844 5.75 -15.40 -31.30
C ALA A 844 7.01 -14.89 -30.58
N LEU A 845 7.48 -15.61 -29.56
CA LEU A 845 8.71 -15.29 -28.83
C LEU A 845 9.94 -15.39 -29.74
N ASP A 846 10.04 -16.46 -30.54
CA ASP A 846 11.14 -16.64 -31.50
C ASP A 846 11.11 -15.58 -32.63
N ALA A 847 9.93 -15.05 -32.95
CA ALA A 847 9.74 -14.00 -33.96
C ALA A 847 9.86 -12.57 -33.40
N ALA A 848 9.90 -12.39 -32.07
CA ALA A 848 9.95 -11.08 -31.44
C ALA A 848 11.27 -10.37 -31.77
N THR A 849 11.18 -9.07 -32.08
CA THR A 849 12.35 -8.24 -32.41
C THR A 849 12.52 -7.05 -31.47
N ASP A 850 11.54 -6.83 -30.59
CA ASP A 850 11.50 -5.76 -29.59
C ASP A 850 11.09 -6.29 -28.20
N ASN A 851 11.22 -5.44 -27.19
CA ASN A 851 10.89 -5.78 -25.80
C ASN A 851 9.38 -6.03 -25.61
N ASP A 852 8.52 -5.23 -26.22
CA ASP A 852 7.07 -5.35 -26.04
C ASP A 852 6.53 -6.67 -26.61
N GLY A 853 7.02 -7.09 -27.79
CA GLY A 853 6.72 -8.38 -28.37
C GLY A 853 7.21 -9.54 -27.50
N THR A 854 8.43 -9.42 -26.96
CA THR A 854 9.01 -10.42 -26.05
C THR A 854 8.17 -10.56 -24.78
N LEU A 855 7.85 -9.45 -24.12
CA LEU A 855 7.05 -9.43 -22.89
C LEU A 855 5.65 -10.02 -23.13
N SER A 856 5.01 -9.64 -24.23
CA SER A 856 3.68 -10.15 -24.59
C SER A 856 3.70 -11.66 -24.85
N ALA A 857 4.71 -12.16 -25.57
CA ALA A 857 4.85 -13.59 -25.85
C ALA A 857 5.13 -14.41 -24.57
N LEU A 858 6.00 -13.92 -23.69
CA LEU A 858 6.26 -14.55 -22.38
C LEU A 858 5.00 -14.57 -21.50
N ALA A 859 4.24 -13.47 -21.44
CA ALA A 859 2.98 -13.39 -20.69
C ALA A 859 1.93 -14.38 -21.24
N ASN A 860 1.87 -14.56 -22.56
CA ASN A 860 0.99 -15.54 -23.20
C ASN A 860 1.43 -16.98 -22.87
N ALA A 861 2.72 -17.28 -22.91
CA ALA A 861 3.26 -18.59 -22.53
C ALA A 861 2.93 -18.95 -21.07
N GLN A 862 3.14 -17.99 -20.15
CA GLN A 862 2.73 -18.15 -18.75
C GLN A 862 1.22 -18.40 -18.62
N SER A 863 0.41 -17.59 -19.32
CA SER A 863 -1.05 -17.72 -19.29
C SER A 863 -1.53 -19.09 -19.78
N ALA A 864 -0.91 -19.63 -20.83
CA ALA A 864 -1.22 -20.96 -21.34
C ALA A 864 -0.99 -22.05 -20.29
N VAL A 865 0.17 -22.01 -19.61
CA VAL A 865 0.54 -22.98 -18.55
C VAL A 865 -0.39 -22.86 -17.34
N LEU A 866 -0.83 -21.65 -17.00
CA LEU A 866 -1.79 -21.42 -15.92
C LEU A 866 -3.21 -21.95 -16.22
N GLN A 867 -3.52 -22.31 -17.47
CA GLN A 867 -4.81 -22.94 -17.84
C GLN A 867 -4.77 -24.47 -17.79
N LEU A 868 -3.61 -25.08 -17.54
CA LEU A 868 -3.49 -26.54 -17.50
C LEU A 868 -4.48 -27.17 -16.51
N GLN A 869 -5.20 -28.17 -17.00
CA GLN A 869 -6.02 -29.10 -16.24
C GLN A 869 -5.13 -30.15 -15.57
N MET A 870 -5.52 -30.53 -14.36
CA MET A 870 -4.79 -31.50 -13.57
C MET A 870 -4.96 -32.91 -14.17
N PRO A 871 -3.86 -33.64 -14.42
CA PRO A 871 -3.91 -35.03 -14.88
C PRO A 871 -4.70 -35.97 -13.98
N ASP A 872 -5.43 -36.91 -14.57
CA ASP A 872 -6.11 -37.97 -13.83
C ASP A 872 -5.10 -38.82 -13.02
N GLY A 873 -5.42 -39.05 -11.75
CA GLY A 873 -4.60 -39.86 -10.83
C GLY A 873 -3.43 -39.13 -10.16
N LEU A 874 -3.01 -37.96 -10.67
CA LEU A 874 -1.89 -37.18 -10.11
C LEU A 874 -2.14 -36.79 -8.65
N ALA A 875 -3.33 -36.32 -8.30
CA ALA A 875 -3.67 -35.97 -6.92
C ALA A 875 -3.58 -37.15 -5.94
N ALA A 876 -4.03 -38.34 -6.38
CA ALA A 876 -3.98 -39.54 -5.55
C ALA A 876 -2.54 -40.02 -5.33
N GLU A 877 -1.69 -39.92 -6.35
CA GLU A 877 -0.27 -40.27 -6.27
C GLU A 877 0.51 -39.29 -5.40
N VAL A 878 0.28 -37.98 -5.55
CA VAL A 878 0.82 -36.94 -4.67
C VAL A 878 0.47 -37.23 -3.21
N ALA A 879 -0.80 -37.54 -2.91
CA ALA A 879 -1.23 -37.86 -1.55
C ALA A 879 -0.55 -39.14 -1.00
N ALA A 880 -0.41 -40.18 -1.82
CA ALA A 880 0.25 -41.43 -1.43
C ALA A 880 1.76 -41.25 -1.18
N SER A 881 2.45 -40.52 -2.06
CA SER A 881 3.87 -40.19 -1.90
C SER A 881 4.09 -39.28 -0.69
N ALA A 882 3.23 -38.28 -0.48
CA ALA A 882 3.27 -37.41 0.69
C ALA A 882 3.08 -38.21 1.99
N GLN A 883 2.12 -39.13 2.02
CA GLN A 883 1.91 -40.00 3.18
C GLN A 883 3.13 -40.89 3.46
N THR A 884 3.77 -41.42 2.42
CA THR A 884 4.99 -42.22 2.52
C THR A 884 6.18 -41.41 3.04
N ALA A 885 6.29 -40.16 2.60
CA ALA A 885 7.30 -39.20 3.08
C ALA A 885 6.95 -38.57 4.43
N GLY A 886 5.80 -38.90 5.05
CA GLY A 886 5.37 -38.28 6.31
C GLY A 886 4.96 -36.80 6.18
N LEU A 887 4.77 -36.28 4.97
CA LEU A 887 4.33 -34.92 4.69
C LEU A 887 2.80 -34.82 4.85
N THR A 888 2.34 -34.78 6.10
CA THR A 888 0.91 -34.89 6.43
C THR A 888 0.06 -33.73 5.94
N SER A 889 0.63 -32.52 5.91
CA SER A 889 -0.06 -31.32 5.41
C SER A 889 -0.50 -31.53 3.97
N LEU A 890 0.40 -31.97 3.09
CA LEU A 890 0.09 -32.26 1.69
C LEU A 890 -0.78 -33.51 1.52
N ALA A 891 -0.53 -34.58 2.29
CA ALA A 891 -1.28 -35.83 2.18
C ALA A 891 -2.78 -35.67 2.44
N SER A 892 -3.17 -34.64 3.21
CA SER A 892 -4.56 -34.32 3.55
C SER A 892 -5.13 -33.10 2.82
N ALA A 893 -4.31 -32.37 2.06
CA ALA A 893 -4.70 -31.15 1.36
C ALA A 893 -5.59 -31.45 0.13
N SER A 894 -6.47 -30.51 -0.22
CA SER A 894 -7.18 -30.57 -1.49
C SER A 894 -6.20 -30.30 -2.63
N SER A 895 -6.40 -30.93 -3.79
CA SER A 895 -5.63 -30.59 -4.98
C SER A 895 -5.77 -29.12 -5.38
N ASP A 896 -6.90 -28.50 -5.06
CA ASP A 896 -7.16 -27.09 -5.31
C ASP A 896 -6.22 -26.15 -4.53
N ASP A 897 -5.60 -26.64 -3.44
CA ASP A 897 -4.72 -25.84 -2.59
C ASP A 897 -3.29 -25.73 -3.13
N TRP A 898 -2.79 -26.75 -3.85
CA TRP A 898 -1.40 -26.83 -4.31
C TRP A 898 -1.23 -26.89 -5.83
N TRP A 899 -2.23 -27.39 -6.58
CA TRP A 899 -2.15 -27.43 -8.05
C TRP A 899 -1.95 -26.05 -8.70
N PRO A 900 -2.59 -24.96 -8.21
CA PRO A 900 -2.29 -23.62 -8.70
C PRO A 900 -0.81 -23.24 -8.54
N ALA A 901 -0.22 -23.55 -7.38
CA ALA A 901 1.19 -23.25 -7.10
C ALA A 901 2.13 -24.05 -8.01
N VAL A 902 1.84 -25.33 -8.29
CA VAL A 902 2.60 -26.13 -9.26
C VAL A 902 2.60 -25.51 -10.66
N ARG A 903 1.42 -25.09 -11.16
CA ARG A 903 1.33 -24.42 -12.47
C ARG A 903 2.06 -23.09 -12.49
N GLN A 904 2.09 -22.36 -11.39
CA GLN A 904 2.86 -21.13 -11.27
C GLN A 904 4.38 -21.40 -11.31
N VAL A 905 4.85 -22.44 -10.61
CA VAL A 905 6.27 -22.88 -10.71
C VAL A 905 6.63 -23.22 -12.16
N TRP A 906 5.80 -23.99 -12.86
CA TRP A 906 6.05 -24.28 -14.27
C TRP A 906 6.00 -23.04 -15.16
N ALA A 907 5.03 -22.15 -14.95
CA ALA A 907 4.93 -20.89 -15.69
C ALA A 907 6.17 -20.01 -15.52
N SER A 908 6.83 -20.06 -14.35
CA SER A 908 8.05 -19.30 -14.08
C SER A 908 9.22 -19.66 -15.02
N LYS A 909 9.17 -20.79 -15.73
CA LYS A 909 10.08 -21.13 -16.84
C LYS A 909 10.14 -20.02 -17.89
N TRP A 910 9.05 -19.27 -18.06
CA TRP A 910 8.90 -18.16 -19.01
C TRP A 910 8.85 -16.78 -18.32
N ASN A 911 9.44 -16.64 -17.14
CA ASN A 911 9.74 -15.32 -16.60
C ASN A 911 10.76 -14.60 -17.50
N LEU A 912 10.69 -13.27 -17.57
CA LEU A 912 11.63 -12.46 -18.37
C LEU A 912 13.09 -12.75 -18.02
N ARG A 913 13.42 -12.79 -16.73
CA ARG A 913 14.76 -13.12 -16.22
C ARG A 913 15.21 -14.55 -16.58
N ALA A 914 14.31 -15.53 -16.45
CA ALA A 914 14.59 -16.92 -16.78
C ALA A 914 14.81 -17.12 -18.29
N HIS A 915 14.05 -16.41 -19.13
CA HIS A 915 14.25 -16.38 -20.57
C HIS A 915 15.58 -15.71 -20.94
N SER A 916 15.84 -14.51 -20.39
CA SER A 916 17.05 -13.72 -20.68
C SER A 916 18.33 -14.49 -20.32
N SER A 917 18.35 -15.14 -19.16
CA SER A 917 19.48 -15.98 -18.73
C SER A 917 19.73 -17.16 -19.68
N ARG A 918 18.66 -17.84 -20.15
CA ARG A 918 18.79 -18.96 -21.10
C ARG A 918 19.36 -18.51 -22.44
N VAL A 919 18.85 -17.40 -22.99
CA VAL A 919 19.33 -16.82 -24.25
C VAL A 919 20.79 -16.43 -24.13
N ALA A 920 21.18 -15.76 -23.04
CA ALA A 920 22.56 -15.34 -22.80
C ALA A 920 23.56 -16.51 -22.76
N LEU A 921 23.11 -17.70 -22.36
CA LEU A 921 23.94 -18.90 -22.21
C LEU A 921 23.75 -19.91 -23.34
N GLY A 922 22.96 -19.56 -24.36
CA GLY A 922 22.70 -20.40 -25.53
C GLY A 922 21.99 -21.71 -25.20
N VAL A 923 21.19 -21.73 -24.13
CA VAL A 923 20.41 -22.89 -23.71
C VAL A 923 19.09 -22.91 -24.47
N ALA A 924 18.84 -23.96 -25.24
CA ALA A 924 17.59 -24.10 -25.97
C ALA A 924 16.40 -24.30 -25.00
N GLU A 925 15.22 -23.81 -25.39
CA GLU A 925 14.01 -23.87 -24.58
C GLU A 925 13.68 -25.32 -24.14
N ALA A 926 13.77 -26.25 -25.09
CA ALA A 926 13.43 -27.65 -24.89
C ALA A 926 14.40 -28.41 -23.98
N ASP A 927 15.65 -27.94 -23.86
CA ASP A 927 16.68 -28.61 -23.05
C ASP A 927 16.48 -28.35 -21.55
N LEU A 928 15.81 -27.25 -21.19
CA LEU A 928 15.49 -26.92 -19.81
C LEU A 928 14.20 -27.63 -19.37
N GLN A 929 14.34 -28.54 -18.41
CA GLN A 929 13.28 -29.36 -17.87
C GLN A 929 13.04 -28.98 -16.40
N MET A 930 11.77 -28.84 -16.00
CA MET A 930 11.38 -28.32 -14.68
C MET A 930 10.71 -29.41 -13.84
N ALA A 931 11.40 -29.92 -12.83
CA ALA A 931 10.77 -30.65 -11.72
C ALA A 931 10.18 -29.66 -10.71
N VAL A 932 9.32 -30.15 -9.82
CA VAL A 932 8.72 -29.32 -8.75
C VAL A 932 8.90 -30.03 -7.42
N LEU A 933 9.58 -29.36 -6.49
CA LEU A 933 9.73 -29.83 -5.11
C LEU A 933 8.55 -29.32 -4.28
N LEU A 934 7.78 -30.22 -3.68
CA LEU A 934 6.73 -29.89 -2.73
C LEU A 934 7.24 -30.19 -1.32
N MET A 935 7.47 -29.13 -0.55
CA MET A 935 8.14 -29.20 0.75
C MET A 935 7.28 -28.58 1.85
N GLU A 936 7.33 -29.15 3.06
CA GLU A 936 6.65 -28.55 4.23
C GLU A 936 7.21 -27.16 4.52
N VAL A 937 6.33 -26.17 4.71
CA VAL A 937 6.73 -24.86 5.21
C VAL A 937 7.02 -24.99 6.71
N VAL A 938 8.22 -24.59 7.13
CA VAL A 938 8.63 -24.60 8.53
C VAL A 938 8.06 -23.35 9.22
N PRO A 939 7.32 -23.47 10.34
CA PRO A 939 6.81 -22.32 11.10
C PRO A 939 7.93 -21.66 11.90
N SER A 940 8.84 -20.98 11.20
CA SER A 940 10.07 -20.45 11.77
C SER A 940 9.83 -19.24 12.67
N ASP A 941 10.52 -19.24 13.82
CA ASP A 941 10.72 -18.04 14.64
C ASP A 941 11.68 -17.08 13.92
N TYR A 942 12.74 -17.66 13.36
CA TYR A 942 13.75 -16.97 12.58
C TYR A 942 14.12 -17.75 11.31
N ALA A 943 14.40 -17.04 10.23
CA ALA A 943 15.01 -17.62 9.04
C ALA A 943 16.40 -17.04 8.81
N PHE A 944 17.26 -17.79 8.14
CA PHE A 944 18.63 -17.38 7.92
C PHE A 944 19.16 -17.80 6.55
N VAL A 945 20.16 -17.04 6.08
CA VAL A 945 21.07 -17.45 5.00
C VAL A 945 22.49 -17.38 5.55
N LEU A 946 23.29 -18.42 5.31
CA LEU A 946 24.68 -18.51 5.73
C LEU A 946 25.57 -18.81 4.54
N HIS A 947 26.66 -18.06 4.44
CA HIS A 947 27.80 -18.43 3.63
C HIS A 947 28.90 -18.94 4.55
N SER A 948 29.32 -20.19 4.35
CA SER A 948 30.36 -20.81 5.17
C SER A 948 31.74 -20.15 5.02
N ARG A 949 31.96 -19.36 3.97
CA ARG A 949 33.10 -18.44 3.81
C ARG A 949 32.60 -17.05 3.43
N ASN A 950 33.31 -16.01 3.84
CA ASN A 950 32.84 -14.65 3.66
C ASN A 950 32.73 -14.30 2.15
N PRO A 951 31.53 -13.98 1.64
CA PRO A 951 31.34 -13.70 0.21
C PRO A 951 31.80 -12.29 -0.20
N VAL A 952 32.15 -11.42 0.75
CA VAL A 952 32.62 -10.05 0.48
C VAL A 952 34.13 -9.99 0.35
N ASN A 953 34.85 -10.81 1.13
CA ASN A 953 36.29 -10.93 1.09
C ASN A 953 36.68 -12.41 0.97
N THR A 954 37.20 -12.81 -0.19
CA THR A 954 37.54 -14.21 -0.49
C THR A 954 38.75 -14.73 0.30
N ASP A 955 39.56 -13.85 0.89
CA ASP A 955 40.64 -14.23 1.82
C ASP A 955 40.11 -14.45 3.25
N ASP A 956 38.84 -14.11 3.52
CA ASP A 956 38.21 -14.26 4.83
C ASP A 956 37.42 -15.57 4.91
N GLU A 957 38.01 -16.54 5.62
CA GLU A 957 37.46 -17.88 5.86
C GLU A 957 36.34 -17.91 6.92
N SER A 958 35.91 -16.76 7.46
CA SER A 958 34.83 -16.69 8.44
C SER A 958 33.45 -16.99 7.82
N VAL A 959 32.54 -17.51 8.63
CA VAL A 959 31.12 -17.64 8.25
C VAL A 959 30.49 -16.26 8.26
N LEU A 960 29.73 -15.91 7.22
CA LEU A 960 28.87 -14.74 7.20
C LEU A 960 27.41 -15.19 7.20
N GLY A 961 26.61 -14.63 8.11
CA GLY A 961 25.21 -15.00 8.24
C GLY A 961 24.29 -13.80 8.38
N GLU A 962 23.11 -13.91 7.77
CA GLU A 962 22.00 -12.97 7.91
C GLU A 962 20.76 -13.69 8.46
N VAL A 963 20.10 -13.07 9.44
CA VAL A 963 18.96 -13.65 10.17
C VAL A 963 17.81 -12.66 10.23
N VAL A 964 16.59 -13.13 9.93
CA VAL A 964 15.35 -12.35 9.98
C VAL A 964 14.31 -13.02 10.87
N VAL A 965 13.33 -12.23 11.34
CA VAL A 965 12.15 -12.75 12.05
C VAL A 965 11.20 -13.39 11.04
N GLY A 966 10.62 -14.54 11.40
CA GLY A 966 9.63 -15.23 10.55
C GLY A 966 10.26 -16.08 9.45
N LEU A 967 9.60 -16.15 8.30
CA LEU A 967 9.96 -17.00 7.15
C LEU A 967 11.10 -16.40 6.30
N GLY A 968 11.80 -17.26 5.55
CA GLY A 968 12.99 -16.89 4.76
C GLY A 968 12.70 -15.94 3.59
N GLU A 969 11.45 -15.93 3.13
CA GLU A 969 10.96 -15.06 2.07
C GLU A 969 11.11 -13.57 2.44
N THR A 970 11.07 -13.24 3.72
CA THR A 970 11.35 -11.88 4.21
C THR A 970 12.80 -11.44 3.94
N LEU A 971 13.75 -12.38 3.95
CA LEU A 971 15.16 -12.12 3.64
C LEU A 971 15.39 -12.16 2.12
N VAL A 972 14.95 -13.23 1.47
CA VAL A 972 15.22 -13.48 0.05
C VAL A 972 14.44 -12.50 -0.87
N GLY A 973 13.24 -12.09 -0.46
CA GLY A 973 12.40 -11.14 -1.18
C GLY A 973 12.76 -9.67 -0.95
N ASN A 974 13.90 -9.38 -0.30
CA ASN A 974 14.43 -8.03 -0.07
C ASN A 974 13.41 -7.05 0.56
N HIS A 975 12.60 -7.52 1.52
CA HIS A 975 11.67 -6.65 2.24
C HIS A 975 12.42 -5.46 2.89
N PRO A 976 11.85 -4.24 2.89
CA PRO A 976 12.54 -3.05 3.37
C PRO A 976 13.09 -3.17 4.79
N GLY A 977 14.31 -2.68 4.98
CA GLY A 977 15.09 -2.79 6.21
C GLY A 977 16.10 -3.95 6.17
N SER A 978 16.95 -4.01 7.19
CA SER A 978 18.09 -4.93 7.20
C SER A 978 17.87 -6.14 8.09
N ALA A 979 18.47 -7.28 7.71
CA ALA A 979 18.59 -8.44 8.57
C ALA A 979 19.62 -8.23 9.70
N MET A 980 19.56 -9.06 10.75
CA MET A 980 20.68 -9.17 11.69
C MET A 980 21.85 -9.82 10.96
N ARG A 981 23.00 -9.16 10.91
CA ARG A 981 24.21 -9.70 10.27
C ARG A 981 25.26 -10.06 11.30
N PHE A 982 25.89 -11.21 11.12
CA PHE A 982 27.05 -11.60 11.90
C PHE A 982 28.15 -12.21 11.04
N THR A 983 29.38 -12.12 11.52
CA THR A 983 30.50 -12.93 11.05
C THR A 983 30.99 -13.82 12.18
N ALA A 984 31.54 -14.99 11.84
CA ALA A 984 32.07 -15.93 12.82
C ALA A 984 33.31 -16.64 12.29
N ALA A 985 34.48 -16.29 12.85
CA ALA A 985 35.73 -17.00 12.55
C ALA A 985 35.74 -18.43 13.14
N ALA A 986 35.02 -18.61 14.24
CA ALA A 986 34.73 -19.88 14.88
C ALA A 986 33.36 -19.77 15.59
N PRO A 987 32.69 -20.89 15.95
CA PRO A 987 31.39 -20.86 16.64
C PRO A 987 31.37 -20.03 17.93
N GLU A 988 32.48 -19.96 18.63
CA GLU A 988 32.67 -19.16 19.85
C GLU A 988 33.17 -17.73 19.61
N GLN A 989 33.47 -17.36 18.36
CA GLN A 989 34.01 -16.04 17.95
C GLN A 989 33.06 -15.35 16.97
N VAL A 990 31.87 -14.99 17.46
CA VAL A 990 30.82 -14.31 16.69
C VAL A 990 30.91 -12.81 16.89
N ILE A 991 30.86 -12.06 15.79
CA ILE A 991 30.77 -10.61 15.76
C ILE A 991 29.46 -10.24 15.09
N VAL A 992 28.56 -9.61 15.83
CA VAL A 992 27.31 -9.06 15.27
C VAL A 992 27.65 -7.72 14.63
N ALA A 993 27.60 -7.67 13.30
CA ALA A 993 27.97 -6.51 12.50
C ALA A 993 26.81 -5.52 12.30
N ALA A 994 25.58 -6.02 12.25
CA ALA A 994 24.37 -5.21 12.10
C ALA A 994 23.18 -5.81 12.85
N LEU A 995 22.28 -4.95 13.30
CA LEU A 995 21.04 -5.33 13.98
C LEU A 995 19.83 -5.17 13.04
N PRO A 996 18.77 -5.98 13.25
CA PRO A 996 17.67 -6.03 12.29
C PRO A 996 16.77 -4.78 12.38
N SER A 997 16.24 -4.38 11.23
CA SER A 997 15.31 -3.24 11.09
C SER A 997 14.17 -3.49 10.10
N LYS A 998 14.01 -4.72 9.58
CA LYS A 998 12.95 -5.05 8.61
C LYS A 998 11.55 -4.72 9.14
N LEU A 999 10.79 -3.91 8.39
CA LEU A 999 9.47 -3.45 8.79
C LEU A 999 8.51 -4.63 8.99
N GLU A 1000 8.57 -5.60 8.07
CA GLU A 1000 7.65 -6.71 7.98
C GLU A 1000 8.35 -8.06 8.06
N ALA A 1001 7.62 -9.05 8.57
CA ALA A 1001 7.98 -10.46 8.54
C ALA A 1001 6.80 -11.30 8.06
N MET A 1002 7.08 -12.32 7.25
CA MET A 1002 6.10 -13.32 6.86
C MET A 1002 6.01 -14.39 7.94
N LYS A 1003 4.79 -14.77 8.32
CA LYS A 1003 4.53 -15.84 9.28
C LYS A 1003 3.47 -16.80 8.79
N MET A 1004 3.65 -18.06 9.14
CA MET A 1004 2.67 -19.09 8.85
C MET A 1004 1.47 -18.96 9.81
N THR A 1005 0.27 -18.88 9.27
CA THR A 1005 -0.99 -18.83 10.02
C THR A 1005 -1.65 -20.21 10.14
N GLU A 1006 -1.46 -21.05 9.12
CA GLU A 1006 -1.96 -22.41 9.04
C GLU A 1006 -0.92 -23.30 8.34
N SER A 1007 -0.96 -24.61 8.55
CA SER A 1007 -0.03 -25.54 7.88
C SER A 1007 -0.03 -25.34 6.37
N SER A 1008 1.15 -25.13 5.79
CA SER A 1008 1.31 -24.83 4.37
C SER A 1008 2.43 -25.68 3.74
N VAL A 1009 2.42 -25.76 2.42
CA VAL A 1009 3.42 -26.41 1.57
C VAL A 1009 3.98 -25.36 0.62
N ILE A 1010 5.28 -25.42 0.35
CA ILE A 1010 5.92 -24.61 -0.69
C ILE A 1010 6.22 -25.48 -1.90
N CYS A 1011 5.75 -25.06 -3.06
CA CYS A 1011 6.13 -25.59 -4.36
C CYS A 1011 7.35 -24.79 -4.84
N ARG A 1012 8.53 -25.43 -4.86
CA ARG A 1012 9.79 -24.81 -5.31
C ARG A 1012 10.13 -25.31 -6.70
N SER A 1013 10.66 -24.42 -7.54
CA SER A 1013 11.31 -24.79 -8.80
C SER A 1013 12.48 -25.73 -8.54
N ASP A 1014 12.70 -26.70 -9.41
CA ASP A 1014 13.80 -27.65 -9.29
C ASP A 1014 14.29 -28.07 -10.69
N SER A 1015 14.91 -27.15 -11.42
CA SER A 1015 15.27 -27.37 -12.83
C SER A 1015 16.64 -28.04 -13.01
N ASN A 1016 16.88 -28.63 -14.18
CA ASN A 1016 18.21 -29.12 -14.58
C ASN A 1016 19.21 -28.00 -14.96
N GLY A 1017 18.80 -26.72 -14.84
CA GLY A 1017 19.63 -25.55 -15.09
C GLY A 1017 19.98 -24.71 -13.85
N GLU A 1018 19.36 -24.93 -12.69
CA GLU A 1018 19.47 -24.00 -11.55
C GLU A 1018 20.85 -23.95 -10.86
N ASP A 1019 21.61 -25.07 -10.84
CA ASP A 1019 22.85 -25.20 -10.06
C ASP A 1019 24.12 -25.39 -10.94
N LEU A 1020 24.14 -24.85 -12.17
CA LEU A 1020 25.30 -25.02 -13.05
C LEU A 1020 26.42 -24.01 -12.72
N GLU A 1021 27.66 -24.49 -12.83
CA GLU A 1021 28.85 -23.67 -12.68
C GLU A 1021 28.87 -22.59 -13.78
N ASN A 1022 28.87 -21.30 -13.39
CA ASN A 1022 28.69 -20.12 -14.24
C ASN A 1022 27.26 -19.85 -14.75
N PHE A 1023 26.23 -20.55 -14.24
CA PHE A 1023 24.82 -20.20 -14.44
C PHE A 1023 24.28 -19.67 -13.12
N ALA A 1024 23.97 -18.37 -13.07
CA ALA A 1024 23.38 -17.73 -11.90
C ALA A 1024 21.89 -18.10 -11.77
N GLY A 1025 21.58 -19.35 -11.41
CA GLY A 1025 20.20 -19.85 -11.34
C GLY A 1025 19.39 -19.35 -10.15
N ALA A 1026 20.03 -18.72 -9.17
CA ALA A 1026 19.40 -18.24 -7.94
C ALA A 1026 18.32 -17.18 -8.24
N GLY A 1027 17.09 -17.46 -7.82
CA GLY A 1027 15.95 -16.55 -7.99
C GLY A 1027 15.49 -16.35 -9.43
N LEU A 1028 15.96 -17.15 -10.41
CA LEU A 1028 15.45 -17.07 -11.79
C LEU A 1028 14.01 -17.57 -11.87
N TYR A 1029 13.74 -18.70 -11.23
CA TYR A 1029 12.44 -19.34 -11.18
C TYR A 1029 11.79 -19.08 -9.82
N ASP A 1030 10.46 -19.07 -9.80
CA ASP A 1030 9.69 -18.72 -8.61
C ASP A 1030 9.34 -19.94 -7.76
N SER A 1031 9.19 -19.70 -6.47
CA SER A 1031 8.60 -20.65 -5.52
C SER A 1031 7.29 -20.08 -4.99
N PHE A 1032 6.27 -20.92 -4.87
CA PHE A 1032 4.94 -20.50 -4.46
C PHE A 1032 4.48 -21.32 -3.27
N MET A 1033 4.13 -20.64 -2.19
CA MET A 1033 3.47 -21.26 -1.05
C MET A 1033 1.99 -21.46 -1.34
N THR A 1034 1.43 -22.53 -0.79
CA THR A 1034 -0.01 -22.69 -0.67
C THR A 1034 -0.58 -21.68 0.36
N ASN A 1035 -1.90 -21.66 0.52
CA ASN A 1035 -2.56 -20.81 1.52
C ASN A 1035 -1.93 -20.98 2.93
N GLY A 1036 -2.06 -19.96 3.78
CA GLY A 1036 -1.63 -20.05 5.19
C GLY A 1036 -0.38 -19.25 5.57
N VAL A 1037 -0.02 -18.20 4.81
CA VAL A 1037 1.04 -17.25 5.19
C VAL A 1037 0.52 -15.82 5.12
N SER A 1038 0.85 -15.01 6.12
CA SER A 1038 0.55 -13.59 6.13
C SER A 1038 1.75 -12.75 6.57
N THR A 1039 1.78 -11.54 6.07
CA THR A 1039 2.75 -10.52 6.45
C THR A 1039 2.28 -9.80 7.71
N HIS A 1040 3.21 -9.53 8.62
CA HIS A 1040 2.95 -8.77 9.85
C HIS A 1040 4.09 -7.80 10.12
N THR A 1041 3.78 -6.64 10.69
CA THR A 1041 4.81 -5.72 11.18
C THR A 1041 5.54 -6.34 12.37
N VAL A 1042 6.88 -6.25 12.38
CA VAL A 1042 7.72 -6.81 13.45
C VAL A 1042 7.66 -5.94 14.70
N ASN A 1043 7.41 -6.55 15.86
CA ASN A 1043 7.46 -5.85 17.16
C ASN A 1043 8.89 -5.86 17.76
N TYR A 1044 9.77 -5.04 17.21
CA TYR A 1044 11.16 -4.95 17.70
C TYR A 1044 11.30 -4.44 19.13
N ALA A 1045 10.29 -3.77 19.69
CA ALA A 1045 10.32 -3.35 21.09
C ALA A 1045 10.45 -4.54 22.05
N ASN A 1046 10.07 -5.75 21.63
CA ASN A 1046 10.13 -6.98 22.40
C ASN A 1046 10.98 -8.09 21.75
N GLU A 1047 11.72 -7.79 20.68
CA GLU A 1047 12.42 -8.80 19.88
C GLU A 1047 13.85 -9.07 20.43
N PRO A 1048 14.16 -10.33 20.84
CA PRO A 1048 15.50 -10.70 21.30
C PRO A 1048 16.63 -10.37 20.32
N LEU A 1049 16.41 -10.50 19.00
CA LEU A 1049 17.45 -10.17 18.01
C LEU A 1049 17.93 -8.71 18.08
N LEU A 1050 17.11 -7.79 18.60
CA LEU A 1050 17.50 -6.40 18.78
C LEU A 1050 18.13 -6.16 20.15
N TRP A 1051 17.54 -6.69 21.22
CA TRP A 1051 17.89 -6.29 22.60
C TRP A 1051 18.87 -7.21 23.31
N ASP A 1052 18.95 -8.50 22.96
CA ASP A 1052 19.77 -9.48 23.69
C ASP A 1052 21.04 -9.86 22.91
N ALA A 1053 22.14 -9.17 23.24
CA ALA A 1053 23.45 -9.45 22.62
C ALA A 1053 23.95 -10.88 22.88
N SER A 1054 23.59 -11.48 24.02
CA SER A 1054 23.98 -12.84 24.35
C SER A 1054 23.21 -13.87 23.52
N PHE A 1055 21.93 -13.61 23.28
CA PHE A 1055 21.11 -14.38 22.35
C PHE A 1055 21.64 -14.30 20.93
N CYS A 1056 21.92 -13.09 20.41
CA CYS A 1056 22.49 -12.91 19.06
C CYS A 1056 23.80 -13.70 18.89
N THR A 1057 24.71 -13.59 19.86
CA THR A 1057 26.01 -14.28 19.85
C THR A 1057 25.81 -15.80 19.93
N SER A 1058 24.92 -16.28 20.80
CA SER A 1058 24.63 -17.71 20.92
C SER A 1058 23.98 -18.28 19.66
N LEU A 1059 23.05 -17.55 19.05
CA LEU A 1059 22.39 -17.95 17.81
C LEU A 1059 23.39 -18.01 16.66
N GLY A 1060 24.17 -16.93 16.46
CA GLY A 1060 25.21 -16.89 15.44
C GLY A 1060 26.24 -18.02 15.61
N GLY A 1061 26.59 -18.37 16.85
CA GLY A 1061 27.53 -19.45 17.14
C GLY A 1061 26.97 -20.84 16.80
N LYS A 1062 25.70 -21.09 17.15
CA LYS A 1062 24.98 -22.32 16.75
C LYS A 1062 24.96 -22.45 15.22
N LEU A 1063 24.58 -21.39 14.52
CA LEU A 1063 24.48 -21.36 13.05
C LEU A 1063 25.85 -21.51 12.37
N ALA A 1064 26.88 -20.83 12.86
CA ALA A 1064 28.24 -20.96 12.35
C ALA A 1064 28.81 -22.38 12.52
N GLY A 1065 28.52 -23.03 13.66
CA GLY A 1065 28.90 -24.43 13.91
C GLY A 1065 28.26 -25.39 12.91
N VAL A 1066 26.97 -25.20 12.60
CA VAL A 1066 26.26 -25.96 11.57
C VAL A 1066 26.88 -25.72 10.19
N ALA A 1067 27.11 -24.46 9.82
CA ALA A 1067 27.67 -24.10 8.51
C ALA A 1067 29.07 -24.71 8.27
N LYS A 1068 29.99 -24.58 9.23
CA LYS A 1068 31.34 -25.15 9.11
C LYS A 1068 31.34 -26.68 9.10
N THR A 1069 30.47 -27.30 9.90
CA THR A 1069 30.33 -28.77 9.87
C THR A 1069 29.83 -29.23 8.51
N LEU A 1070 28.88 -28.51 7.92
CA LEU A 1070 28.35 -28.83 6.60
C LEU A 1070 29.41 -28.63 5.49
N GLU A 1071 30.19 -27.55 5.54
CA GLU A 1071 31.34 -27.33 4.63
C GLU A 1071 32.32 -28.52 4.68
N ILE A 1072 32.65 -29.01 5.88
CA ILE A 1072 33.57 -30.16 6.05
C ILE A 1072 32.99 -31.44 5.46
N LEU A 1073 31.71 -31.74 5.74
CA LEU A 1073 31.05 -32.97 5.29
C LEU A 1073 30.82 -32.99 3.77
N LEU A 1074 30.51 -31.84 3.17
CA LEU A 1074 30.31 -31.70 1.72
C LEU A 1074 31.61 -31.42 0.95
N GLY A 1075 32.68 -31.04 1.64
CA GLY A 1075 34.03 -30.87 1.08
C GLY A 1075 34.25 -29.57 0.29
N ALA A 1076 33.31 -28.63 0.33
CA ALA A 1076 33.39 -27.34 -0.35
C ALA A 1076 32.60 -26.27 0.42
N PRO A 1077 32.92 -24.97 0.25
CA PRO A 1077 32.14 -23.87 0.81
C PRO A 1077 30.67 -23.95 0.38
N GLN A 1078 29.76 -23.70 1.30
CA GLN A 1078 28.32 -23.79 1.13
C GLN A 1078 27.62 -22.43 1.31
N ASP A 1079 26.59 -22.22 0.49
CA ASP A 1079 25.49 -21.27 0.64
C ASP A 1079 24.28 -22.04 1.18
N ILE A 1080 23.79 -21.64 2.35
CA ILE A 1080 22.85 -22.41 3.17
C ILE A 1080 21.65 -21.55 3.53
N GLU A 1081 20.45 -22.00 3.15
CA GLU A 1081 19.18 -21.44 3.61
C GLU A 1081 18.61 -22.30 4.73
N GLY A 1082 18.11 -21.67 5.79
CA GLY A 1082 17.54 -22.40 6.91
C GLY A 1082 16.57 -21.61 7.77
N ALA A 1083 16.03 -22.31 8.75
CA ALA A 1083 15.05 -21.81 9.69
C ALA A 1083 15.38 -22.26 11.12
N VAL A 1084 14.89 -21.51 12.10
CA VAL A 1084 15.01 -21.80 13.53
C VAL A 1084 13.61 -21.85 14.13
N VAL A 1085 13.32 -22.94 14.85
CA VAL A 1085 12.08 -23.13 15.61
C VAL A 1085 12.46 -23.51 17.03
N GLY A 1086 12.34 -22.57 17.97
CA GLY A 1086 12.89 -22.69 19.32
C GLY A 1086 14.41 -22.95 19.28
N ASP A 1087 14.82 -24.15 19.72
CA ASP A 1087 16.21 -24.59 19.72
C ASP A 1087 16.60 -25.48 18.52
N VAL A 1088 15.65 -25.76 17.62
CA VAL A 1088 15.83 -26.64 16.46
C VAL A 1088 16.22 -25.83 15.24
N VAL A 1089 17.25 -26.29 14.51
CA VAL A 1089 17.68 -25.72 13.24
C VAL A 1089 17.19 -26.60 12.10
N TYR A 1090 16.43 -26.02 11.18
CA TYR A 1090 15.99 -26.65 9.95
C TYR A 1090 16.87 -26.18 8.79
N LEU A 1091 17.48 -27.12 8.07
CA LEU A 1091 18.15 -26.84 6.80
C LEU A 1091 17.13 -26.96 5.68
N LEU A 1092 16.88 -25.86 4.98
CA LEU A 1092 15.89 -25.77 3.91
C LEU A 1092 16.54 -25.97 2.53
N GLN A 1093 17.78 -25.52 2.38
CA GLN A 1093 18.58 -25.69 1.18
C GLN A 1093 20.07 -25.57 1.51
N ALA A 1094 20.90 -26.28 0.77
CA ALA A 1094 22.34 -26.03 0.74
C ALA A 1094 22.85 -26.27 -0.68
N ARG A 1095 23.79 -25.44 -1.11
CA ARG A 1095 24.46 -25.59 -2.41
C ARG A 1095 25.91 -25.11 -2.31
N PRO A 1096 26.80 -25.56 -3.20
CA PRO A 1096 28.15 -25.02 -3.28
C PRO A 1096 28.14 -23.50 -3.47
N GLN A 1097 28.87 -22.79 -2.62
CA GLN A 1097 29.07 -21.35 -2.73
C GLN A 1097 29.94 -21.03 -3.94
N GLN A 1098 29.47 -20.11 -4.78
CA GLN A 1098 30.28 -19.55 -5.87
C GLN A 1098 31.14 -18.43 -5.30
N LEU A 1099 32.47 -18.58 -5.38
CA LEU A 1099 33.47 -17.65 -4.86
C LEU A 1099 34.13 -16.83 -5.98
#